data_AF-A0A4Q7DTG7-F1
#
_entry.id   AF-A0A4Q7DTG7-F1
#
_cell.length_a   1.000
_cell.length_b   1.000
_cell.length_c   1.000
_cell.angle_alpha   90.00
_cell.angle_beta   90.00
_cell.angle_gamma   90.00
#
_symmetry.space_group_name_H-M   'P 1'
#
loop_
_entity.id
_entity.type
_entity.pdbx_description
1 polymer ?
#
loop_
_entity_poly.entity_id
_entity_poly.type
_entity_poly.pdbx_seq_one_letter_code
_entity_poly.pdbx_strand_id
1 'polypeptide(L)'
;MEIQNQQKKLKKMYPTKRKFLYAGMSGALLMTSTLLPTAFSIMSLPITAKAAVLEVDALTNVSSSNSSNTSPLNRWNSQAGTQNVNFTISGNGVTSVTVNPTPRYVVLTVPQELRGYVSPTAASAVTSNITVDLNQVALLTTLVQAGNTFLSGVAGLGNNLTGLDLNPVIQQLNLLQSVQNIGGANLNVPTTMTSDGALISGQLDGEIGRVASANLIDILNNLKNAVNALQLTGLSAPLNPALDTLKGPLNAAIDELLTPLTAGTGEIVNQLAQASVLGDTTASIPTQIDVPTSLQGDVDARFAGSVVQTSLLDVNLFSNANGVSYVYLAAASPTLVAPTENLTATTSAVGAADATATLPTTLTNSEGVNVPVNAVITNTGGTPVTNGQLAAGTYTVTYSATGYDPVTQTLVVTDPADTTRPDAPLVTSITGNSQTGYTIIGTAEPNSTVIVENATESTVGTTTTSSTGDYTVNLPGSVGPDARLLLIAIDASGNRSASTQARTPVDPTLVTPTGILTAMTSATGASDANATLPTTLKNSDGDDVPVTAVITNTSGTPVTNGQLAAGTYSVTYSATGYDSVTQTLVVSDGVDTTAPAAPVVDSVTGNSQTSYTVTGTAEPNSSIMIRDTAGNTVGTTTTSPAGDFTVTLPGSVGPNADLLVTATDVASNASNATPIKTPADVTLIAPTGVLTATTSAVGAADATATLTTTLKNSEGADVPVTAAITNAMGETLTNGQLAAGTYLVTYMAAGYGDVVQLLVVSDGVDTTAPAAPVVDSVTGNSQAGYIVTGTAEPNSSIAIKDTAGNTMGTTTTSPAGDFTVTLPGSVGPNADLLVTATDAASNASDATPITTPANPGDTTAPDAPVITKVTGTSQAGYTITGTAEANSTIKLYDKSNKLLGTAKADGNGAFTINLAKGSIGAKQEFTAIAIDAANNESQPTSAMTPADTTSTGGQNNTPDTTAPNPPTVDHIGGNGDTGYTVGGTGESGATITIRNPATGQVLGTTTVGADGTYTVKLPAEAENATTLSATATDAAGNESTATLFKLPSKATGMSPMSNSYNSGTMAAMKSTKSLPMTGEASTSWLVALGAIFTAMVGSLFFWKNKSKKEEEK
;
A
#
# COMPACT_ATOMS: atom_id res chain seq x y z
N MET A 1 14.39 20.25 61.11
CA MET A 1 13.44 19.43 60.32
C MET A 1 14.04 19.17 58.93
N GLU A 2 14.92 18.17 58.70
CA GLU A 2 15.23 16.97 59.51
C GLU A 2 14.00 16.05 59.61
N ILE A 3 14.07 14.76 59.28
CA ILE A 3 15.02 13.75 59.80
C ILE A 3 15.61 12.86 58.68
N GLN A 4 16.83 12.34 58.87
CA GLN A 4 17.36 11.18 58.12
C GLN A 4 17.21 9.88 58.90
N ASN A 5 17.02 8.74 58.21
CA ASN A 5 17.67 7.42 58.46
C ASN A 5 17.00 6.31 57.60
N GLN A 6 17.69 5.25 57.12
CA GLN A 6 19.14 5.03 56.97
C GLN A 6 19.42 3.87 55.97
N GLN A 7 20.56 3.92 55.26
CA GLN A 7 21.48 2.82 54.82
C GLN A 7 20.91 1.38 54.65
N LYS A 8 21.21 0.59 53.61
CA LYS A 8 22.51 0.20 52.97
C LYS A 8 22.23 -0.22 51.49
N LYS A 9 23.13 -0.65 50.57
CA LYS A 9 24.55 -1.09 50.62
C LYS A 9 25.32 -0.81 49.29
N LEU A 10 26.54 -1.36 49.21
CA LEU A 10 27.59 -1.35 48.15
C LEU A 10 27.26 -2.26 46.93
N LYS A 11 27.89 -2.15 45.74
CA LYS A 11 29.17 -1.54 45.26
C LYS A 11 28.93 -0.75 43.95
N LYS A 12 29.50 0.45 43.71
CA LYS A 12 30.83 0.76 43.10
C LYS A 12 31.10 0.02 41.77
N MET A 13 31.55 0.68 40.69
CA MET A 13 32.55 1.77 40.61
C MET A 13 32.16 2.97 39.68
N TYR A 14 32.95 4.04 39.71
CA TYR A 14 32.81 5.41 39.12
C TYR A 14 34.22 5.92 38.70
N PRO A 15 34.48 7.17 38.21
CA PRO A 15 33.61 8.30 37.78
C PRO A 15 33.81 8.59 36.25
N THR A 16 33.99 9.76 35.59
CA THR A 16 34.11 11.25 35.83
C THR A 16 34.07 11.93 34.43
N LYS A 17 33.72 13.20 34.13
CA LYS A 17 32.90 14.29 34.74
C LYS A 17 32.61 15.37 33.64
N ARG A 18 32.02 16.53 33.97
CA ARG A 18 31.78 17.70 33.08
C ARG A 18 32.56 18.97 33.51
N LYS A 19 32.82 19.90 32.56
CA LYS A 19 32.75 21.41 32.63
C LYS A 19 33.15 21.98 31.24
N PHE A 20 32.37 22.82 30.55
CA PHE A 20 32.09 24.27 30.75
C PHE A 20 33.32 25.19 30.66
N LEU A 21 33.43 26.03 29.60
CA LEU A 21 33.08 27.48 29.63
C LEU A 21 33.07 28.12 28.21
N TYR A 22 32.56 29.35 28.08
CA TYR A 22 32.57 30.19 26.87
C TYR A 22 33.86 30.99 26.69
N ALA A 23 34.18 31.33 25.43
CA ALA A 23 34.84 32.58 25.03
C ALA A 23 34.45 32.89 23.56
N GLY A 24 34.51 34.14 23.13
CA GLY A 24 34.26 34.54 21.74
C GLY A 24 34.92 35.87 21.40
N MET A 25 35.22 36.10 20.12
CA MET A 25 35.72 37.36 19.58
C MET A 25 35.44 37.46 18.08
N SER A 26 35.18 38.66 17.59
CA SER A 26 35.02 38.97 16.16
C SER A 26 36.36 39.20 15.47
N GLY A 27 36.42 38.93 14.17
CA GLY A 27 37.55 39.29 13.30
C GLY A 27 37.22 38.95 11.85
N ALA A 28 37.55 39.84 10.91
CA ALA A 28 37.20 39.69 9.50
C ALA A 28 38.44 39.78 8.60
N LEU A 29 38.32 39.15 7.42
CA LEU A 29 39.04 39.45 6.18
C LEU A 29 40.59 39.26 6.17
N LEU A 30 41.08 38.20 5.52
CA LEU A 30 41.85 38.30 4.26
C LEU A 30 42.33 36.93 3.73
N MET A 31 42.73 36.91 2.45
CA MET A 31 43.15 35.73 1.68
C MET A 31 44.49 35.15 2.14
N THR A 32 44.64 33.82 2.03
CA THR A 32 45.74 33.19 1.26
C THR A 32 45.45 31.70 1.06
N SER A 33 45.91 31.15 -0.06
CA SER A 33 45.73 29.74 -0.43
C SER A 33 46.97 28.90 -0.13
N THR A 34 46.77 27.62 0.20
CA THR A 34 47.75 26.54 -0.06
C THR A 34 47.05 25.18 0.01
N LEU A 35 47.41 24.27 -0.90
CA LEU A 35 46.80 22.95 -1.02
C LEU A 35 47.55 21.90 -0.20
N LEU A 36 46.82 20.99 0.43
CA LEU A 36 47.29 19.69 0.89
C LEU A 36 46.16 18.66 0.68
N PRO A 37 46.31 17.65 -0.20
CA PRO A 37 45.24 16.70 -0.47
C PRO A 37 45.16 15.63 0.62
N THR A 38 44.03 15.54 1.32
CA THR A 38 43.68 14.37 2.13
C THR A 38 42.62 13.56 1.40
N ALA A 39 42.98 12.34 0.99
CA ALA A 39 42.05 11.43 0.32
C ALA A 39 40.94 10.99 1.29
N PHE A 40 39.71 11.44 1.05
CA PHE A 40 38.55 10.98 1.80
C PHE A 40 38.17 9.57 1.36
N SER A 41 38.68 8.57 2.09
CA SER A 41 38.22 7.20 1.97
C SER A 41 36.76 7.11 2.43
N ILE A 42 35.84 6.96 1.48
CA ILE A 42 34.39 6.82 1.71
C ILE A 42 34.04 5.44 2.26
N MET A 43 34.47 5.14 3.48
CA MET A 43 33.84 4.06 4.26
C MET A 43 32.46 4.52 4.72
N SER A 44 31.43 4.01 4.06
CA SER A 44 30.03 4.14 4.45
C SER A 44 29.81 3.50 5.82
N LEU A 45 29.68 4.33 6.86
CA LEU A 45 29.21 3.87 8.16
C LEU A 45 27.75 3.42 8.02
N PRO A 46 27.39 2.19 8.42
CA PRO A 46 26.00 1.75 8.37
C PRO A 46 25.19 2.54 9.40
N ILE A 47 24.38 3.48 8.92
CA ILE A 47 23.36 4.14 9.73
C ILE A 47 22.30 3.09 10.04
N THR A 48 22.43 2.42 11.19
CA THR A 48 21.45 1.45 11.69
C THR A 48 20.18 2.17 12.18
N ALA A 49 19.47 2.80 11.26
CA ALA A 49 18.14 3.31 11.46
C ALA A 49 17.17 2.13 11.58
N LYS A 50 17.04 1.58 12.78
CA LYS A 50 15.86 0.78 13.15
C LYS A 50 14.65 1.69 13.25
N ALA A 51 14.10 2.06 12.10
CA ALA A 51 12.69 2.44 12.02
C ALA A 51 11.83 1.26 12.50
N ALA A 52 10.74 1.54 13.21
CA ALA A 52 9.80 0.51 13.63
C ALA A 52 8.94 0.05 12.45
N VAL A 53 8.39 -1.15 12.56
CA VAL A 53 7.51 -1.75 11.54
C VAL A 53 6.18 -1.02 11.51
N LEU A 54 5.78 -0.51 10.34
CA LEU A 54 4.47 -0.73 9.72
C LEU A 54 4.53 -0.36 8.23
N GLU A 55 3.83 -1.13 7.39
CA GLU A 55 3.33 -0.79 6.05
C GLU A 55 4.28 -0.08 5.05
N VAL A 56 4.89 -0.88 4.15
CA VAL A 56 5.55 -0.41 2.90
C VAL A 56 5.29 -1.38 1.74
N ASP A 57 5.32 -2.69 2.01
CA ASP A 57 5.28 -3.76 1.01
C ASP A 57 3.89 -3.93 0.37
N ALA A 58 3.63 -3.19 -0.72
CA ALA A 58 2.48 -3.43 -1.60
C ALA A 58 2.65 -4.69 -2.48
N LEU A 59 3.85 -5.26 -2.53
CA LEU A 59 4.21 -6.50 -3.23
C LEU A 59 5.23 -7.30 -2.42
N THR A 60 5.25 -8.61 -2.62
CA THR A 60 6.27 -9.53 -2.07
C THR A 60 7.17 -10.09 -3.17
N ASN A 61 8.31 -10.70 -2.80
CA ASN A 61 9.28 -11.29 -3.75
C ASN A 61 9.75 -10.33 -4.86
N VAL A 62 9.80 -9.02 -4.57
CA VAL A 62 10.10 -7.98 -5.57
C VAL A 62 11.49 -8.18 -6.17
N SER A 63 11.53 -8.30 -7.48
CA SER A 63 12.70 -8.38 -8.33
C SER A 63 12.75 -7.15 -9.25
N SER A 64 13.93 -6.78 -9.76
CA SER A 64 14.01 -5.83 -10.87
C SER A 64 15.09 -6.22 -11.89
N SER A 65 14.93 -5.70 -13.09
CA SER A 65 15.82 -5.86 -14.24
C SER A 65 15.82 -4.58 -15.07
N ASN A 66 16.76 -4.42 -15.99
CA ASN A 66 16.80 -3.25 -16.87
C ASN A 66 17.31 -3.60 -18.28
N SER A 67 16.93 -2.78 -19.25
CA SER A 67 17.25 -3.00 -20.67
C SER A 67 18.61 -2.45 -21.13
N SER A 68 19.54 -2.11 -20.23
CA SER A 68 20.86 -1.56 -20.61
C SER A 68 21.73 -2.56 -21.37
N ASN A 69 21.50 -3.87 -21.18
CA ASN A 69 22.37 -4.96 -21.64
C ASN A 69 23.83 -4.85 -21.13
N THR A 70 24.06 -4.07 -20.08
CA THR A 70 25.38 -3.92 -19.45
C THR A 70 25.65 -5.04 -18.44
N SER A 71 26.92 -5.31 -18.18
CA SER A 71 27.38 -6.28 -17.17
C SER A 71 28.79 -5.91 -16.68
N PRO A 72 29.35 -6.55 -15.63
CA PRO A 72 30.74 -6.35 -15.23
C PRO A 72 31.78 -6.64 -16.33
N LEU A 73 31.39 -7.34 -17.41
CA LEU A 73 32.22 -7.65 -18.57
C LEU A 73 31.81 -6.90 -19.85
N ASN A 74 30.72 -6.11 -19.79
CA ASN A 74 30.18 -5.35 -20.93
C ASN A 74 29.66 -4.00 -20.40
N ARG A 75 30.57 -3.04 -20.24
CA ARG A 75 30.27 -1.72 -19.68
C ARG A 75 30.03 -0.69 -20.78
N TRP A 76 29.16 0.29 -20.53
CA TRP A 76 29.08 1.49 -21.36
C TRP A 76 30.22 2.45 -21.01
N ASN A 77 30.92 2.97 -22.03
CA ASN A 77 31.98 3.98 -21.85
C ASN A 77 31.43 5.40 -22.10
N SER A 78 32.26 6.42 -21.88
CA SER A 78 31.91 7.84 -22.06
C SER A 78 31.54 8.25 -23.51
N GLN A 79 31.61 7.34 -24.49
CA GLN A 79 31.16 7.55 -25.87
C GLN A 79 29.81 6.88 -26.17
N ALA A 80 29.21 6.17 -25.21
CA ALA A 80 27.87 5.58 -25.36
C ALA A 80 26.75 6.64 -25.42
N GLY A 81 26.98 7.84 -24.86
CA GLY A 81 26.05 8.96 -24.91
C GLY A 81 24.71 8.67 -24.24
N THR A 82 23.65 9.26 -24.80
CA THR A 82 22.26 9.09 -24.35
C THR A 82 21.73 7.69 -24.67
N GLN A 83 21.31 6.93 -23.66
CA GLN A 83 20.80 5.56 -23.79
C GLN A 83 19.42 5.41 -23.14
N ASN A 84 18.49 4.73 -23.83
CA ASN A 84 17.17 4.45 -23.27
C ASN A 84 17.21 3.15 -22.45
N VAL A 85 16.80 3.23 -21.18
CA VAL A 85 16.77 2.11 -20.25
C VAL A 85 15.36 1.97 -19.66
N ASN A 86 14.69 0.89 -20.00
CA ASN A 86 13.46 0.50 -19.31
C ASN A 86 13.85 -0.31 -18.07
N PHE A 87 13.39 0.13 -16.89
CA PHE A 87 13.52 -0.64 -15.66
C PHE A 87 12.24 -1.42 -15.40
N THR A 88 12.33 -2.74 -15.37
CA THR A 88 11.19 -3.64 -15.13
C THR A 88 11.26 -4.17 -13.70
N ILE A 89 10.27 -3.81 -12.89
CA ILE A 89 10.06 -4.27 -11.51
C ILE A 89 8.95 -5.31 -11.54
N SER A 90 9.16 -6.49 -10.96
CA SER A 90 8.16 -7.56 -10.90
C SER A 90 8.08 -8.16 -9.50
N GLY A 91 6.87 -8.31 -8.96
CA GLY A 91 6.62 -8.87 -7.63
C GLY A 91 5.23 -9.50 -7.49
N ASN A 92 5.08 -10.35 -6.50
CA ASN A 92 3.84 -11.08 -6.22
C ASN A 92 2.89 -10.22 -5.38
N GLY A 93 1.59 -10.41 -5.56
CA GLY A 93 0.58 -9.71 -4.76
C GLY A 93 0.63 -10.03 -3.26
N VAL A 94 0.12 -9.11 -2.43
CA VAL A 94 -0.16 -9.38 -1.01
C VAL A 94 -1.56 -9.97 -0.83
N THR A 95 -1.73 -10.94 0.07
CA THR A 95 -2.98 -11.73 0.16
C THR A 95 -4.02 -11.17 1.13
N SER A 96 -3.99 -9.87 1.43
CA SER A 96 -4.88 -9.24 2.42
C SER A 96 -5.39 -7.89 1.94
N VAL A 97 -6.73 -7.72 1.96
CA VAL A 97 -7.41 -6.44 1.67
C VAL A 97 -7.58 -5.69 3.00
N THR A 98 -6.52 -5.03 3.45
CA THR A 98 -6.61 -4.03 4.52
C THR A 98 -6.82 -2.66 3.88
N VAL A 99 -7.88 -1.95 4.27
CA VAL A 99 -8.13 -0.58 3.80
C VAL A 99 -7.05 0.33 4.35
N ASN A 100 -6.12 0.73 3.49
CA ASN A 100 -5.01 1.61 3.86
C ASN A 100 -5.18 2.96 3.12
N PRO A 101 -5.33 4.08 3.85
CA PRO A 101 -5.57 5.39 3.25
C PRO A 101 -4.31 6.02 2.61
N THR A 102 -3.14 5.41 2.75
CA THR A 102 -1.91 5.94 2.15
C THR A 102 -1.79 5.53 0.67
N PRO A 103 -1.35 6.44 -0.22
CA PRO A 103 -1.28 6.15 -1.65
C PRO A 103 -0.16 5.17 -2.02
N ARG A 104 -0.34 4.50 -3.16
CA ARG A 104 0.63 3.59 -3.76
C ARG A 104 1.38 4.24 -4.90
N TYR A 105 2.68 3.96 -4.94
CA TYR A 105 3.59 4.43 -5.97
C TYR A 105 4.37 3.28 -6.57
N VAL A 106 4.55 3.30 -7.89
CA VAL A 106 5.74 2.69 -8.50
C VAL A 106 6.90 3.65 -8.27
N VAL A 107 8.05 3.14 -7.79
CA VAL A 107 9.22 3.95 -7.42
C VAL A 107 10.51 3.30 -7.94
N LEU A 108 11.42 4.13 -8.45
CA LEU A 108 12.78 3.78 -8.85
C LEU A 108 13.76 4.79 -8.25
N THR A 109 14.74 4.30 -7.48
CA THR A 109 15.81 5.14 -6.91
C THR A 109 16.91 5.40 -7.93
N VAL A 110 17.28 6.66 -8.12
CA VAL A 110 18.46 7.05 -8.89
C VAL A 110 19.70 7.04 -7.97
N PRO A 111 20.72 6.22 -8.25
CA PRO A 111 21.96 6.20 -7.47
C PRO A 111 22.67 7.56 -7.52
N GLN A 112 23.40 7.92 -6.46
CA GLN A 112 23.98 9.26 -6.30
C GLN A 112 24.91 9.63 -7.46
N GLU A 113 25.62 8.63 -8.00
CA GLU A 113 26.56 8.69 -9.12
C GLU A 113 25.90 9.10 -10.45
N LEU A 114 24.57 8.99 -10.57
CA LEU A 114 23.80 9.29 -11.79
C LEU A 114 22.68 10.33 -11.59
N ARG A 115 22.63 11.03 -10.45
CA ARG A 115 21.66 12.12 -10.27
C ARG A 115 21.97 13.26 -11.24
N GLY A 116 20.94 13.75 -11.93
CA GLY A 116 21.08 14.70 -13.04
C GLY A 116 21.45 14.06 -14.39
N TYR A 117 21.72 12.75 -14.43
CA TYR A 117 22.02 11.98 -15.65
C TYR A 117 20.93 10.98 -16.03
N VAL A 118 19.86 10.84 -15.23
CA VAL A 118 18.71 9.96 -15.51
C VAL A 118 17.45 10.81 -15.61
N SER A 119 16.55 10.49 -16.53
CA SER A 119 15.22 11.09 -16.64
C SER A 119 14.15 10.08 -17.05
N PRO A 120 12.87 10.23 -16.64
CA PRO A 120 11.76 9.44 -17.17
C PRO A 120 11.39 9.92 -18.58
N THR A 121 11.19 9.01 -19.53
CA THR A 121 10.88 9.35 -20.94
C THR A 121 9.41 9.19 -21.32
N ALA A 122 8.66 8.40 -20.58
CA ALA A 122 7.23 8.19 -20.78
C ALA A 122 6.55 7.77 -19.46
N ALA A 123 5.22 7.63 -19.49
CA ALA A 123 4.48 6.98 -18.42
C ALA A 123 4.93 5.52 -18.24
N SER A 124 4.90 5.04 -17.00
CA SER A 124 5.20 3.65 -16.66
C SER A 124 4.03 2.74 -17.00
N ALA A 125 4.30 1.68 -17.75
CA ALA A 125 3.32 0.65 -18.07
C ALA A 125 3.31 -0.37 -16.92
N VAL A 126 2.21 -0.44 -16.17
CA VAL A 126 2.07 -1.36 -15.04
C VAL A 126 0.96 -2.37 -15.32
N THR A 127 1.32 -3.63 -15.45
CA THR A 127 0.36 -4.74 -15.55
C THR A 127 0.19 -5.36 -14.15
N SER A 128 -1.05 -5.48 -13.67
CA SER A 128 -1.37 -6.15 -12.40
C SER A 128 -2.69 -6.88 -12.50
N ASN A 129 -2.82 -8.04 -11.88
CA ASN A 129 -4.15 -8.50 -11.49
C ASN A 129 -4.69 -7.58 -10.39
N ILE A 130 -5.96 -7.16 -10.44
CA ILE A 130 -6.53 -6.28 -9.40
C ILE A 130 -7.78 -6.94 -8.80
N THR A 131 -7.81 -7.01 -7.46
CA THR A 131 -8.94 -7.54 -6.69
C THR A 131 -9.46 -6.44 -5.76
N VAL A 132 -10.76 -6.21 -5.72
CA VAL A 132 -11.39 -5.10 -4.97
C VAL A 132 -12.47 -5.64 -4.05
N ASP A 133 -12.40 -5.34 -2.75
CA ASP A 133 -13.51 -5.65 -1.84
C ASP A 133 -14.52 -4.49 -1.84
N LEU A 134 -15.63 -4.65 -2.57
CA LEU A 134 -16.64 -3.59 -2.66
C LEU A 134 -17.33 -3.31 -1.31
N ASN A 135 -17.24 -4.23 -0.34
CA ASN A 135 -17.73 -3.99 1.03
C ASN A 135 -16.97 -2.88 1.76
N GLN A 136 -15.73 -2.58 1.36
CA GLN A 136 -14.90 -1.53 1.96
C GLN A 136 -15.17 -0.14 1.35
N VAL A 137 -15.96 -0.06 0.27
CA VAL A 137 -16.28 1.21 -0.41
C VAL A 137 -17.50 1.82 0.29
N ALA A 138 -17.26 2.68 1.28
CA ALA A 138 -18.31 3.27 2.12
C ALA A 138 -19.44 3.97 1.34
N LEU A 139 -19.16 4.51 0.14
CA LEU A 139 -20.19 5.10 -0.72
C LEU A 139 -21.17 4.08 -1.33
N LEU A 140 -20.84 2.78 -1.36
CA LEU A 140 -21.79 1.72 -1.75
C LEU A 140 -22.79 1.37 -0.65
N THR A 141 -22.51 1.68 0.62
CA THR A 141 -23.41 1.36 1.75
C THR A 141 -24.80 1.98 1.58
N THR A 142 -24.87 3.23 1.12
CA THR A 142 -26.15 3.93 0.83
C THR A 142 -26.95 3.22 -0.27
N LEU A 143 -26.28 2.77 -1.34
CA LEU A 143 -26.92 2.04 -2.44
C LEU A 143 -27.40 0.65 -1.99
N VAL A 144 -26.59 -0.08 -1.22
CA VAL A 144 -26.98 -1.39 -0.65
C VAL A 144 -28.19 -1.22 0.28
N GLN A 145 -28.22 -0.17 1.11
CA GLN A 145 -29.36 0.15 1.96
C GLN A 145 -30.62 0.50 1.16
N ALA A 146 -30.49 1.27 0.07
CA ALA A 146 -31.60 1.53 -0.86
C ALA A 146 -32.08 0.25 -1.55
N GLY A 147 -31.18 -0.67 -1.90
CA GLY A 147 -31.50 -1.99 -2.47
C GLY A 147 -32.27 -2.89 -1.51
N ASN A 148 -31.82 -2.97 -0.25
CA ASN A 148 -32.50 -3.72 0.81
C ASN A 148 -33.88 -3.11 1.12
N THR A 149 -33.99 -1.78 1.14
CA THR A 149 -35.27 -1.06 1.29
C THR A 149 -36.22 -1.35 0.13
N PHE A 150 -35.71 -1.39 -1.10
CA PHE A 150 -36.49 -1.77 -2.29
C PHE A 150 -37.02 -3.21 -2.19
N LEU A 151 -36.16 -4.18 -1.86
CA LEU A 151 -36.55 -5.59 -1.71
C LEU A 151 -37.62 -5.77 -0.61
N SER A 152 -37.45 -5.12 0.54
CA SER A 152 -38.44 -5.12 1.62
C SER A 152 -39.76 -4.47 1.21
N GLY A 153 -39.70 -3.33 0.50
CA GLY A 153 -40.88 -2.65 -0.05
C GLY A 153 -41.65 -3.50 -1.06
N VAL A 154 -40.95 -4.22 -1.94
CA VAL A 154 -41.57 -5.15 -2.89
C VAL A 154 -42.23 -6.32 -2.15
N ALA A 155 -41.59 -6.91 -1.14
CA ALA A 155 -42.22 -7.93 -0.30
C ALA A 155 -43.50 -7.41 0.40
N GLY A 156 -43.52 -6.13 0.78
CA GLY A 156 -44.69 -5.43 1.32
C GLY A 156 -45.89 -5.29 0.38
N LEU A 157 -45.73 -5.52 -0.94
CA LEU A 157 -46.84 -5.53 -1.91
C LEU A 157 -47.73 -6.78 -1.80
N GLY A 158 -47.32 -7.78 -1.00
CA GLY A 158 -48.14 -8.93 -0.62
C GLY A 158 -48.07 -10.14 -1.55
N ASN A 159 -48.79 -11.21 -1.17
CA ASN A 159 -48.60 -12.59 -1.66
C ASN A 159 -48.98 -12.86 -3.14
N ASN A 160 -49.14 -11.84 -3.99
CA ASN A 160 -49.67 -11.96 -5.35
C ASN A 160 -48.72 -11.40 -6.44
N LEU A 161 -47.41 -11.48 -6.21
CA LEU A 161 -46.35 -11.00 -7.14
C LEU A 161 -46.04 -12.00 -8.28
N THR A 162 -47.02 -12.79 -8.71
CA THR A 162 -46.84 -13.82 -9.74
C THR A 162 -46.36 -13.20 -11.06
N GLY A 163 -45.17 -13.59 -11.51
CA GLY A 163 -44.54 -13.09 -12.74
C GLY A 163 -43.50 -11.98 -12.54
N LEU A 164 -43.20 -11.57 -11.30
CA LEU A 164 -42.08 -10.68 -10.99
C LEU A 164 -40.79 -11.49 -10.74
N ASP A 165 -39.74 -11.24 -11.52
CA ASP A 165 -38.42 -11.86 -11.30
C ASP A 165 -37.44 -10.89 -10.66
N LEU A 166 -37.15 -11.09 -9.37
CA LEU A 166 -36.17 -10.29 -8.61
C LEU A 166 -34.75 -10.83 -8.70
N ASN A 167 -34.51 -12.02 -9.27
CA ASN A 167 -33.18 -12.63 -9.28
C ASN A 167 -32.10 -11.74 -9.95
N PRO A 168 -32.37 -11.03 -11.06
CA PRO A 168 -31.39 -10.10 -11.64
C PRO A 168 -31.03 -8.93 -10.71
N VAL A 169 -31.99 -8.40 -9.94
CA VAL A 169 -31.73 -7.31 -8.98
C VAL A 169 -30.93 -7.82 -7.78
N ILE A 170 -31.32 -8.96 -7.21
CA ILE A 170 -30.63 -9.60 -6.08
C ILE A 170 -29.21 -9.99 -6.47
N GLN A 171 -28.99 -10.51 -7.68
CA GLN A 171 -27.66 -10.85 -8.18
C GLN A 171 -26.72 -9.64 -8.19
N GLN A 172 -27.16 -8.49 -8.73
CA GLN A 172 -26.30 -7.30 -8.80
C GLN A 172 -26.09 -6.66 -7.42
N LEU A 173 -27.11 -6.66 -6.53
CA LEU A 173 -26.94 -6.22 -5.13
C LEU A 173 -25.96 -7.10 -4.35
N ASN A 174 -25.91 -8.40 -4.62
CA ASN A 174 -24.92 -9.30 -4.04
C ASN A 174 -23.51 -9.07 -4.59
N LEU A 175 -23.37 -8.72 -5.88
CA LEU A 175 -22.07 -8.36 -6.47
C LEU A 175 -21.48 -7.10 -5.82
N LEU A 176 -22.30 -6.11 -5.48
CA LEU A 176 -21.88 -4.92 -4.72
C LEU A 176 -21.42 -5.21 -3.29
N GLN A 177 -21.75 -6.38 -2.74
CA GLN A 177 -21.36 -6.84 -1.39
C GLN A 177 -20.30 -7.95 -1.46
N SER A 178 -19.42 -7.92 -2.48
CA SER A 178 -18.47 -9.02 -2.73
C SER A 178 -17.11 -8.54 -3.24
N VAL A 179 -16.12 -9.42 -3.06
CA VAL A 179 -14.76 -9.24 -3.58
C VAL A 179 -14.75 -9.51 -5.09
N GLN A 180 -14.52 -8.46 -5.88
CA GLN A 180 -14.48 -8.49 -7.33
C GLN A 180 -13.04 -8.64 -7.83
N ASN A 181 -12.76 -9.68 -8.61
CA ASN A 181 -11.49 -9.80 -9.35
C ASN A 181 -11.67 -9.19 -10.75
N ILE A 182 -10.97 -8.08 -11.02
CA ILE A 182 -10.99 -7.38 -12.31
C ILE A 182 -10.08 -8.09 -13.33
N GLY A 183 -9.18 -8.95 -12.87
CA GLY A 183 -8.16 -9.59 -13.70
C GLY A 183 -7.02 -8.66 -14.07
N GLY A 184 -6.30 -8.99 -15.15
CA GLY A 184 -5.10 -8.30 -15.60
C GLY A 184 -5.36 -6.91 -16.16
N ALA A 185 -5.27 -5.90 -15.30
CA ALA A 185 -5.32 -4.49 -15.67
C ALA A 185 -3.98 -4.03 -16.26
N ASN A 186 -4.04 -3.18 -17.29
CA ASN A 186 -2.89 -2.41 -17.78
C ASN A 186 -3.10 -0.93 -17.43
N LEU A 187 -2.26 -0.42 -16.55
CA LEU A 187 -2.27 0.94 -16.02
C LEU A 187 -1.19 1.76 -16.72
N ASN A 188 -1.50 2.99 -17.11
CA ASN A 188 -0.55 3.89 -17.76
C ASN A 188 -0.21 5.04 -16.79
N VAL A 189 0.76 4.79 -15.91
CA VAL A 189 1.04 5.61 -14.72
C VAL A 189 2.02 6.73 -15.05
N PRO A 190 1.62 8.02 -15.01
CA PRO A 190 2.55 9.12 -15.23
C PRO A 190 3.64 9.13 -14.15
N THR A 191 4.90 9.12 -14.56
CA THR A 191 6.06 9.19 -13.66
C THR A 191 6.72 10.56 -13.70
N THR A 192 6.98 11.13 -12.53
CA THR A 192 7.76 12.35 -12.33
C THR A 192 9.08 12.02 -11.62
N MET A 193 10.00 12.98 -11.60
CA MET A 193 11.28 12.89 -10.92
C MET A 193 11.31 13.89 -9.76
N THR A 194 11.89 13.53 -8.63
CA THR A 194 12.03 14.45 -7.48
C THR A 194 12.98 15.61 -7.80
N SER A 195 12.80 16.74 -7.11
CA SER A 195 13.60 17.95 -7.32
C SER A 195 15.09 17.81 -6.95
N ASP A 196 15.45 16.81 -6.15
CA ASP A 196 16.83 16.42 -5.84
C ASP A 196 17.39 15.32 -6.78
N GLY A 197 16.57 14.87 -7.73
CA GLY A 197 16.86 13.82 -8.68
C GLY A 197 17.07 12.42 -8.09
N ALA A 198 16.66 12.16 -6.85
CA ALA A 198 16.85 10.88 -6.18
C ALA A 198 15.85 9.78 -6.53
N LEU A 199 14.62 10.15 -6.88
CA LEU A 199 13.53 9.20 -7.15
C LEU A 199 12.85 9.55 -8.48
N ILE A 200 12.50 8.52 -9.24
CA ILE A 200 11.43 8.56 -10.24
C ILE A 200 10.23 7.82 -9.63
N SER A 201 9.06 8.45 -9.60
CA SER A 201 7.87 7.90 -8.96
C SER A 201 6.59 8.22 -9.74
N GLY A 202 5.59 7.35 -9.66
CA GLY A 202 4.29 7.53 -10.29
C GLY A 202 3.17 6.92 -9.46
N GLN A 203 2.07 7.64 -9.27
CA GLN A 203 0.98 7.23 -8.37
C GLN A 203 0.02 6.26 -9.09
N LEU A 204 -0.19 5.09 -8.48
CA LEU A 204 -0.99 4.02 -9.06
C LEU A 204 -2.50 4.22 -8.89
N ASP A 205 -2.93 4.82 -7.78
CA ASP A 205 -4.33 4.74 -7.33
C ASP A 205 -5.33 5.42 -8.26
N GLY A 206 -4.95 6.49 -8.97
CA GLY A 206 -5.82 7.11 -9.97
C GLY A 206 -6.14 6.16 -11.13
N GLU A 207 -5.15 5.39 -11.59
CA GLU A 207 -5.34 4.39 -12.65
C GLU A 207 -6.04 3.12 -12.14
N ILE A 208 -5.72 2.67 -10.92
CA ILE A 208 -6.42 1.55 -10.26
C ILE A 208 -7.90 1.88 -10.08
N GLY A 209 -8.21 3.05 -9.51
CA GLY A 209 -9.57 3.54 -9.32
C GLY A 209 -10.33 3.69 -10.64
N ARG A 210 -9.67 4.21 -11.70
CA ARG A 210 -10.24 4.29 -13.05
C ARG A 210 -10.59 2.91 -13.63
N VAL A 211 -9.75 1.89 -13.43
CA VAL A 211 -10.02 0.53 -13.90
C VAL A 211 -11.10 -0.16 -13.05
N ALA A 212 -11.05 -0.03 -11.73
CA ALA A 212 -12.07 -0.56 -10.82
C ALA A 212 -13.45 0.07 -11.06
N SER A 213 -13.49 1.35 -11.44
CA SER A 213 -14.72 2.06 -11.79
C SER A 213 -15.45 1.41 -12.98
N ALA A 214 -14.73 0.84 -13.97
CA ALA A 214 -15.36 0.22 -15.13
C ALA A 214 -16.23 -0.99 -14.74
N ASN A 215 -15.71 -1.92 -13.93
CA ASN A 215 -16.47 -3.07 -13.47
C ASN A 215 -17.66 -2.65 -12.57
N LEU A 216 -17.49 -1.61 -11.75
CA LEU A 216 -18.60 -1.09 -10.94
C LEU A 216 -19.68 -0.42 -11.82
N ILE A 217 -19.30 0.36 -12.83
CA ILE A 217 -20.22 0.96 -13.81
C ILE A 217 -21.07 -0.13 -14.48
N ASP A 218 -20.49 -1.27 -14.85
CA ASP A 218 -21.24 -2.39 -15.42
C ASP A 218 -22.23 -3.01 -14.42
N ILE A 219 -21.82 -3.24 -13.16
CA ILE A 219 -22.72 -3.75 -12.10
C ILE A 219 -23.89 -2.76 -11.86
N LEU A 220 -23.60 -1.45 -11.78
CA LEU A 220 -24.60 -0.41 -11.58
C LEU A 220 -25.57 -0.28 -12.77
N ASN A 221 -25.07 -0.32 -14.00
CA ASN A 221 -25.90 -0.33 -15.20
C ASN A 221 -26.79 -1.59 -15.27
N ASN A 222 -26.24 -2.76 -14.95
CA ASN A 222 -27.00 -4.01 -14.92
C ASN A 222 -28.07 -3.99 -13.81
N LEU A 223 -27.76 -3.45 -12.63
CA LEU A 223 -28.73 -3.24 -11.55
C LEU A 223 -29.85 -2.28 -11.99
N LYS A 224 -29.51 -1.13 -12.58
CA LYS A 224 -30.47 -0.15 -13.10
C LYS A 224 -31.37 -0.75 -14.19
N ASN A 225 -30.80 -1.52 -15.11
CA ASN A 225 -31.55 -2.19 -16.17
C ASN A 225 -32.49 -3.26 -15.58
N ALA A 226 -32.02 -4.05 -14.62
CA ALA A 226 -32.84 -5.03 -13.90
C ALA A 226 -34.02 -4.38 -13.17
N VAL A 227 -33.76 -3.33 -12.36
CA VAL A 227 -34.78 -2.58 -11.61
C VAL A 227 -35.83 -1.97 -12.54
N ASN A 228 -35.42 -1.41 -13.68
CA ASN A 228 -36.35 -0.84 -14.65
C ASN A 228 -37.16 -1.89 -15.43
N ALA A 229 -36.60 -3.07 -15.68
CA ALA A 229 -37.28 -4.19 -16.35
C ALA A 229 -38.38 -4.86 -15.49
N LEU A 230 -38.39 -4.63 -14.17
CA LEU A 230 -39.42 -5.18 -13.27
C LEU A 230 -40.82 -4.64 -13.61
N GLN A 231 -41.70 -5.50 -14.11
CA GLN A 231 -43.12 -5.20 -14.33
C GLN A 231 -44.00 -6.39 -13.91
N LEU A 232 -45.08 -6.11 -13.20
CA LEU A 232 -46.12 -7.08 -12.90
C LEU A 232 -47.08 -7.22 -14.09
N THR A 233 -47.47 -8.45 -14.39
CA THR A 233 -48.35 -8.79 -15.51
C THR A 233 -49.63 -9.48 -15.02
N GLY A 234 -50.60 -9.66 -15.91
CA GLY A 234 -51.88 -10.31 -15.57
C GLY A 234 -52.66 -9.57 -14.48
N LEU A 235 -53.21 -10.32 -13.51
CA LEU A 235 -54.04 -9.77 -12.43
C LEU A 235 -53.28 -8.83 -11.48
N SER A 236 -51.95 -8.90 -11.44
CA SER A 236 -51.09 -8.13 -10.54
C SER A 236 -50.63 -6.79 -11.13
N ALA A 237 -50.88 -6.55 -12.43
CA ALA A 237 -50.50 -5.32 -13.12
C ALA A 237 -51.02 -4.00 -12.48
N PRO A 238 -52.17 -3.93 -11.77
CA PRO A 238 -52.60 -2.73 -11.06
C PRO A 238 -51.66 -2.26 -9.94
N LEU A 239 -50.71 -3.11 -9.50
CA LEU A 239 -49.68 -2.75 -8.51
C LEU A 239 -48.46 -2.07 -9.14
N ASN A 240 -48.33 -2.00 -10.47
CA ASN A 240 -47.19 -1.37 -11.14
C ASN A 240 -46.92 0.08 -10.68
N PRO A 241 -47.90 0.97 -10.48
CA PRO A 241 -47.64 2.33 -9.96
C PRO A 241 -47.00 2.35 -8.56
N ALA A 242 -47.32 1.36 -7.71
CA ALA A 242 -46.67 1.21 -6.41
C ALA A 242 -45.24 0.67 -6.55
N LEU A 243 -45.04 -0.31 -7.44
CA LEU A 243 -43.71 -0.82 -7.79
C LEU A 243 -42.80 0.28 -8.39
N ASP A 244 -43.32 1.12 -9.27
CA ASP A 244 -42.58 2.25 -9.86
C ASP A 244 -42.23 3.32 -8.81
N THR A 245 -43.09 3.53 -7.81
CA THR A 245 -42.79 4.38 -6.65
C THR A 245 -41.61 3.83 -5.83
N LEU A 246 -41.49 2.50 -5.70
CA LEU A 246 -40.36 1.85 -5.05
C LEU A 246 -39.06 1.90 -5.87
N LYS A 247 -39.13 1.80 -7.21
CA LYS A 247 -37.95 1.89 -8.09
C LYS A 247 -37.23 3.24 -7.98
N GLY A 248 -37.97 4.33 -7.79
CA GLY A 248 -37.45 5.70 -7.81
C GLY A 248 -36.22 5.93 -6.91
N PRO A 249 -36.31 5.70 -5.59
CA PRO A 249 -35.19 5.85 -4.67
C PRO A 249 -33.96 5.01 -5.01
N LEU A 250 -34.16 3.75 -5.43
CA LEU A 250 -33.04 2.87 -5.81
C LEU A 250 -32.36 3.36 -7.11
N ASN A 251 -33.13 3.73 -8.13
CA ASN A 251 -32.57 4.32 -9.35
C ASN A 251 -31.80 5.63 -9.07
N ALA A 252 -32.30 6.47 -8.15
CA ALA A 252 -31.60 7.70 -7.75
C ALA A 252 -30.26 7.42 -7.05
N ALA A 253 -30.21 6.46 -6.12
CA ALA A 253 -28.98 6.04 -5.45
C ALA A 253 -27.97 5.40 -6.43
N ILE A 254 -28.44 4.75 -7.50
CA ILE A 254 -27.55 4.27 -8.58
C ILE A 254 -26.97 5.46 -9.36
N ASP A 255 -27.80 6.43 -9.75
CA ASP A 255 -27.37 7.57 -10.58
C ASP A 255 -26.43 8.54 -9.84
N GLU A 256 -26.59 8.68 -8.52
CA GLU A 256 -25.69 9.44 -7.64
C GLU A 256 -24.25 8.91 -7.67
N LEU A 257 -24.07 7.59 -7.80
CA LEU A 257 -22.76 6.95 -7.90
C LEU A 257 -22.28 6.80 -9.35
N LEU A 258 -23.19 6.47 -10.28
CA LEU A 258 -22.88 6.27 -11.70
C LEU A 258 -22.35 7.55 -12.37
N THR A 259 -22.84 8.73 -11.94
CA THR A 259 -22.41 10.03 -12.47
C THR A 259 -20.92 10.32 -12.23
N PRO A 260 -20.40 10.36 -10.98
CA PRO A 260 -18.97 10.58 -10.73
C PRO A 260 -18.08 9.47 -11.32
N LEU A 261 -18.50 8.20 -11.23
CA LEU A 261 -17.78 7.06 -11.83
C LEU A 261 -17.60 7.23 -13.35
N THR A 262 -18.68 7.57 -14.07
CA THR A 262 -18.63 7.75 -15.54
C THR A 262 -17.78 8.96 -15.93
N ALA A 263 -17.71 9.98 -15.08
CA ALA A 263 -16.80 11.11 -15.26
C ALA A 263 -15.34 10.81 -14.87
N GLY A 264 -15.05 9.67 -14.22
CA GLY A 264 -13.73 9.33 -13.71
C GLY A 264 -13.27 10.22 -12.55
N THR A 265 -14.22 10.72 -11.72
CA THR A 265 -13.96 11.71 -10.66
C THR A 265 -14.70 11.40 -9.37
N GLY A 266 -14.37 12.10 -8.29
CA GLY A 266 -15.06 12.00 -7.00
C GLY A 266 -14.56 10.85 -6.12
N GLU A 267 -14.93 10.89 -4.83
CA GLU A 267 -14.33 10.05 -3.79
C GLU A 267 -14.52 8.54 -3.98
N ILE A 268 -15.56 8.10 -4.72
CA ILE A 268 -15.74 6.68 -5.00
C ILE A 268 -14.61 6.08 -5.84
N VAL A 269 -13.96 6.87 -6.71
CA VAL A 269 -12.78 6.43 -7.48
C VAL A 269 -11.58 6.22 -6.54
N ASN A 270 -11.40 7.10 -5.55
CA ASN A 270 -10.37 6.98 -4.51
C ASN A 270 -10.64 5.78 -3.59
N GLN A 271 -11.89 5.61 -3.12
CA GLN A 271 -12.30 4.48 -2.27
C GLN A 271 -12.16 3.14 -2.98
N LEU A 272 -12.53 3.05 -4.26
CA LEU A 272 -12.30 1.85 -5.08
C LEU A 272 -10.80 1.50 -5.14
N ALA A 273 -9.93 2.50 -5.31
CA ALA A 273 -8.49 2.26 -5.28
C ALA A 273 -8.02 1.77 -3.89
N GLN A 274 -8.43 2.42 -2.80
CA GLN A 274 -8.07 2.03 -1.43
C GLN A 274 -8.61 0.65 -1.03
N ALA A 275 -9.76 0.24 -1.56
CA ALA A 275 -10.35 -1.09 -1.44
C ALA A 275 -9.75 -2.14 -2.40
N SER A 276 -8.86 -1.72 -3.32
CA SER A 276 -8.17 -2.61 -4.25
C SER A 276 -6.88 -3.17 -3.66
N VAL A 277 -6.55 -4.41 -3.99
CA VAL A 277 -5.25 -5.05 -3.76
C VAL A 277 -4.61 -5.43 -5.09
N LEU A 278 -3.30 -5.23 -5.15
CA LEU A 278 -2.46 -5.68 -6.26
C LEU A 278 -2.17 -7.18 -6.12
N GLY A 279 -2.47 -7.93 -7.17
CA GLY A 279 -1.96 -9.27 -7.40
C GLY A 279 -0.54 -9.23 -7.97
N ASP A 280 -0.13 -10.30 -8.65
CA ASP A 280 1.15 -10.34 -9.36
C ASP A 280 1.25 -9.15 -10.33
N THR A 281 2.27 -8.33 -10.11
CA THR A 281 2.43 -7.00 -10.71
C THR A 281 3.77 -6.93 -11.43
N THR A 282 3.78 -6.32 -12.62
CA THR A 282 5.00 -5.94 -13.34
C THR A 282 4.88 -4.51 -13.83
N ALA A 283 5.80 -3.65 -13.38
CA ALA A 283 5.90 -2.25 -13.74
C ALA A 283 7.16 -2.02 -14.60
N SER A 284 6.97 -1.54 -15.83
CA SER A 284 8.04 -1.09 -16.71
C SER A 284 8.11 0.43 -16.68
N ILE A 285 9.24 0.98 -16.24
CA ILE A 285 9.53 2.42 -16.13
C ILE A 285 10.47 2.82 -17.27
N PRO A 286 10.01 3.55 -18.30
CA PRO A 286 10.86 4.05 -19.37
C PRO A 286 11.72 5.22 -18.88
N THR A 287 13.04 5.04 -18.92
CA THR A 287 14.00 6.09 -18.57
C THR A 287 15.02 6.30 -19.69
N GLN A 288 15.75 7.40 -19.59
CA GLN A 288 16.90 7.74 -20.40
C GLN A 288 18.07 8.08 -19.47
N ILE A 289 19.24 7.53 -19.78
CA ILE A 289 20.49 7.74 -19.06
C ILE A 289 21.47 8.41 -20.01
N ASP A 290 21.85 9.65 -19.71
CA ASP A 290 22.96 10.33 -20.36
C ASP A 290 24.27 9.87 -19.71
N VAL A 291 25.03 9.01 -20.39
CA VAL A 291 26.25 8.43 -19.82
C VAL A 291 27.27 9.54 -19.47
N PRO A 292 27.71 9.68 -18.20
CA PRO A 292 28.62 10.74 -17.80
C PRO A 292 29.95 10.69 -18.58
N THR A 293 30.37 11.85 -19.09
CA THR A 293 31.60 11.95 -19.90
C THR A 293 32.89 11.84 -19.09
N SER A 294 32.84 12.11 -17.78
CA SER A 294 33.98 12.01 -16.85
C SER A 294 33.62 11.22 -15.60
N LEU A 295 34.02 9.95 -15.58
CA LEU A 295 33.98 9.06 -14.40
C LEU A 295 35.41 8.81 -13.91
N GLN A 296 35.64 8.83 -12.59
CA GLN A 296 36.95 8.56 -11.97
C GLN A 296 37.30 7.06 -11.85
N GLY A 297 36.43 6.19 -12.33
CA GLY A 297 36.54 4.73 -12.24
C GLY A 297 35.29 4.07 -12.81
N ASP A 298 35.31 2.75 -12.90
CA ASP A 298 34.13 1.95 -13.24
C ASP A 298 33.04 2.11 -12.17
N VAL A 299 31.79 2.32 -12.60
CA VAL A 299 30.63 2.52 -11.72
C VAL A 299 29.60 1.41 -11.94
N ASP A 300 29.22 0.75 -10.84
CA ASP A 300 28.18 -0.27 -10.79
C ASP A 300 26.90 0.37 -10.23
N ALA A 301 26.22 1.17 -11.06
CA ALA A 301 25.13 2.03 -10.64
C ALA A 301 23.92 1.19 -10.18
N ARG A 302 23.72 1.11 -8.86
CA ARG A 302 22.65 0.32 -8.22
C ARG A 302 21.33 1.08 -8.24
N PHE A 303 20.39 0.62 -9.05
CA PHE A 303 19.00 1.07 -9.02
C PHE A 303 18.16 0.10 -8.16
N ALA A 304 17.44 0.62 -7.18
CA ALA A 304 16.42 -0.12 -6.45
C ALA A 304 15.03 0.32 -6.92
N GLY A 305 14.18 -0.63 -7.29
CA GLY A 305 12.82 -0.40 -7.73
C GLY A 305 11.81 -1.25 -6.97
N SER A 306 10.67 -0.68 -6.64
CA SER A 306 9.55 -1.39 -6.02
C SER A 306 8.22 -0.73 -6.35
N VAL A 307 7.12 -1.44 -6.10
CA VAL A 307 5.83 -0.81 -5.79
C VAL A 307 5.73 -0.73 -4.27
N VAL A 308 5.30 0.41 -3.75
CA VAL A 308 5.22 0.71 -2.31
C VAL A 308 3.92 1.41 -1.97
N GLN A 309 3.44 1.24 -0.74
CA GLN A 309 2.35 2.01 -0.16
C GLN A 309 2.93 2.93 0.92
N THR A 310 2.74 4.25 0.80
CA THR A 310 3.36 5.24 1.70
C THR A 310 2.75 6.64 1.54
N SER A 311 2.73 7.42 2.63
CA SER A 311 2.46 8.87 2.61
C SER A 311 3.72 9.73 2.39
N LEU A 312 4.91 9.13 2.35
CA LEU A 312 6.20 9.81 2.20
C LEU A 312 7.12 9.08 1.21
N LEU A 313 7.64 9.83 0.23
CA LEU A 313 8.64 9.35 -0.73
C LEU A 313 10.04 9.85 -0.33
N ASP A 314 10.79 9.01 0.38
CA ASP A 314 12.17 9.30 0.80
C ASP A 314 13.11 8.15 0.38
N VAL A 315 14.18 8.48 -0.35
CA VAL A 315 15.16 7.51 -0.87
C VAL A 315 15.84 6.66 0.21
N ASN A 316 15.94 7.15 1.44
CA ASN A 316 16.49 6.41 2.57
C ASN A 316 15.61 5.21 2.94
N LEU A 317 14.28 5.34 2.84
CA LEU A 317 13.33 4.24 3.08
C LEU A 317 13.50 3.12 2.06
N PHE A 318 13.81 3.47 0.80
CA PHE A 318 13.92 2.52 -0.31
C PHE A 318 15.35 1.97 -0.52
N SER A 319 16.35 2.46 0.22
CA SER A 319 17.75 2.03 0.13
C SER A 319 17.97 0.51 0.33
N ASN A 320 17.07 -0.14 1.08
CA ASN A 320 17.06 -1.57 1.37
C ASN A 320 16.01 -2.37 0.57
N ALA A 321 15.34 -1.76 -0.43
CA ALA A 321 14.30 -2.44 -1.21
C ALA A 321 14.85 -3.63 -2.01
N ASN A 322 14.04 -4.68 -2.13
CA ASN A 322 14.44 -5.99 -2.65
C ASN A 322 14.71 -6.00 -4.17
N GLY A 323 13.97 -5.20 -4.95
CA GLY A 323 14.08 -5.16 -6.41
C GLY A 323 15.31 -4.39 -6.90
N VAL A 324 16.50 -4.98 -6.80
CA VAL A 324 17.77 -4.35 -7.22
C VAL A 324 18.21 -4.78 -8.63
N SER A 325 18.58 -3.81 -9.46
CA SER A 325 19.32 -4.03 -10.71
C SER A 325 20.46 -3.02 -10.88
N TYR A 326 21.37 -3.29 -11.83
CA TYR A 326 22.59 -2.51 -12.02
C TYR A 326 22.74 -2.04 -13.47
N VAL A 327 23.27 -0.84 -13.66
CA VAL A 327 23.80 -0.36 -14.95
C VAL A 327 25.31 -0.19 -14.80
N TYR A 328 26.08 -0.85 -15.65
CA TYR A 328 27.54 -0.92 -15.53
C TYR A 328 28.21 0.07 -16.50
N LEU A 329 28.90 1.05 -15.92
CA LEU A 329 29.61 2.11 -16.62
C LEU A 329 31.11 1.91 -16.46
N ALA A 330 31.87 2.23 -17.49
CA ALA A 330 33.33 2.21 -17.50
C ALA A 330 33.88 3.63 -17.36
N ALA A 331 35.05 3.76 -16.74
CA ALA A 331 35.84 4.98 -16.83
C ALA A 331 36.08 5.38 -18.30
N ALA A 332 36.24 6.68 -18.56
CA ALA A 332 36.86 7.10 -19.81
C ALA A 332 38.33 6.62 -19.81
N SER A 333 38.83 6.12 -20.96
CA SER A 333 40.25 5.83 -21.10
C SER A 333 41.07 7.07 -20.70
N PRO A 334 42.06 6.96 -19.80
CA PRO A 334 42.76 8.14 -19.32
C PRO A 334 43.47 8.84 -20.49
N THR A 335 43.41 10.16 -20.53
CA THR A 335 44.03 10.97 -21.58
C THR A 335 45.36 11.54 -21.09
N LEU A 336 46.31 11.82 -21.99
CA LEU A 336 47.52 12.57 -21.63
C LEU A 336 47.15 14.04 -21.37
N VAL A 337 47.62 14.62 -20.26
CA VAL A 337 47.46 16.04 -20.02
C VAL A 337 48.52 16.79 -20.83
N ALA A 338 48.07 17.60 -21.79
CA ALA A 338 48.94 18.47 -22.56
C ALA A 338 49.58 19.53 -21.64
N PRO A 339 50.92 19.74 -21.67
CA PRO A 339 51.55 20.81 -20.91
C PRO A 339 51.06 22.20 -21.34
N THR A 340 50.74 23.06 -20.37
CA THR A 340 50.13 24.37 -20.60
C THR A 340 51.11 25.51 -20.85
N GLU A 341 52.39 25.34 -20.50
CA GLU A 341 53.45 26.32 -20.78
C GLU A 341 54.18 25.97 -22.08
N ASN A 342 54.63 26.97 -22.83
CA ASN A 342 55.46 26.75 -24.02
C ASN A 342 56.87 26.32 -23.60
N LEU A 343 57.45 25.34 -24.29
CA LEU A 343 58.89 25.07 -24.16
C LEU A 343 59.69 26.23 -24.78
N THR A 344 60.87 26.48 -24.23
CA THR A 344 61.84 27.42 -24.78
C THR A 344 63.20 26.76 -24.96
N ALA A 345 63.94 27.20 -25.97
CA ALA A 345 65.36 26.92 -26.12
C ALA A 345 66.08 28.16 -26.67
N THR A 346 67.41 28.18 -26.57
CA THR A 346 68.24 29.28 -27.07
C THR A 346 69.37 28.70 -27.91
N THR A 347 69.70 29.38 -29.01
CA THR A 347 70.86 29.09 -29.86
C THR A 347 72.16 29.53 -29.16
N SER A 348 73.32 29.03 -29.60
CA SER A 348 74.60 29.45 -28.99
C SER A 348 75.04 30.87 -29.36
N ALA A 349 74.55 31.41 -30.48
CA ALA A 349 74.86 32.73 -31.01
C ALA A 349 73.79 33.17 -32.02
N VAL A 350 73.69 34.48 -32.28
CA VAL A 350 72.70 35.04 -33.23
C VAL A 350 72.81 34.36 -34.61
N GLY A 351 71.70 33.78 -35.07
CA GLY A 351 71.61 33.05 -36.33
C GLY A 351 72.14 31.61 -36.32
N ALA A 352 72.48 31.02 -35.17
CA ALA A 352 72.88 29.61 -35.08
C ALA A 352 71.66 28.65 -35.14
N ALA A 353 71.95 27.36 -35.35
CA ALA A 353 70.95 26.31 -35.59
C ALA A 353 71.24 25.04 -34.77
N ASP A 354 71.64 25.24 -33.51
CA ASP A 354 72.16 24.23 -32.58
C ASP A 354 71.37 24.12 -31.26
N ALA A 355 70.24 24.84 -31.15
CA ALA A 355 69.46 24.88 -29.92
C ALA A 355 68.87 23.50 -29.58
N THR A 356 68.93 23.14 -28.29
CA THR A 356 68.39 21.90 -27.73
C THR A 356 67.30 22.24 -26.72
N ALA A 357 66.10 21.71 -26.91
CA ALA A 357 65.00 21.82 -25.96
C ALA A 357 65.02 20.66 -24.96
N THR A 358 64.76 20.93 -23.68
CA THR A 358 64.55 19.88 -22.68
C THR A 358 63.11 19.36 -22.81
N LEU A 359 62.95 18.14 -23.34
CA LEU A 359 61.64 17.51 -23.51
C LEU A 359 61.33 16.60 -22.30
N PRO A 360 60.11 16.65 -21.72
CA PRO A 360 59.68 15.69 -20.70
C PRO A 360 59.61 14.27 -21.27
N THR A 361 60.13 13.30 -20.51
CA THR A 361 60.08 11.86 -20.83
C THR A 361 58.83 11.17 -20.28
N THR A 362 58.06 11.86 -19.43
CA THR A 362 56.76 11.43 -18.91
C THR A 362 55.79 12.61 -18.90
N LEU A 363 54.52 12.36 -19.23
CA LEU A 363 53.42 13.29 -18.96
C LEU A 363 52.48 12.64 -17.94
N THR A 364 51.84 13.43 -17.08
CA THR A 364 50.71 12.95 -16.28
C THR A 364 49.52 12.65 -17.18
N ASN A 365 48.85 11.51 -16.96
CA ASN A 365 47.51 11.29 -17.48
C ASN A 365 46.45 12.07 -16.67
N SER A 366 45.19 12.00 -17.11
CA SER A 366 44.03 12.60 -16.44
C SER A 366 43.76 12.10 -15.02
N GLU A 367 44.44 11.04 -14.57
CA GLU A 367 44.36 10.46 -13.21
C GLU A 367 45.56 10.88 -12.34
N GLY A 368 46.51 11.67 -12.87
CA GLY A 368 47.72 12.10 -12.18
C GLY A 368 48.87 11.09 -12.20
N VAL A 369 48.78 10.02 -13.00
CA VAL A 369 49.85 9.01 -13.15
C VAL A 369 50.85 9.44 -14.21
N ASN A 370 52.15 9.39 -13.91
CA ASN A 370 53.22 9.67 -14.87
C ASN A 370 53.34 8.54 -15.92
N VAL A 371 52.91 8.81 -17.15
CA VAL A 371 52.98 7.91 -18.31
C VAL A 371 54.24 8.24 -19.12
N PRO A 372 55.11 7.26 -19.44
CA PRO A 372 56.23 7.46 -20.36
C PRO A 372 55.77 7.86 -21.76
N VAL A 373 56.39 8.89 -22.34
CA VAL A 373 56.03 9.43 -23.67
C VAL A 373 57.22 9.49 -24.62
N ASN A 374 56.97 9.23 -25.90
CA ASN A 374 57.88 9.57 -26.98
C ASN A 374 57.49 10.93 -27.58
N ALA A 375 58.45 11.85 -27.65
CA ALA A 375 58.28 13.20 -28.16
C ALA A 375 58.90 13.36 -29.56
N VAL A 376 58.19 14.02 -30.48
CA VAL A 376 58.67 14.35 -31.83
C VAL A 376 58.50 15.85 -32.08
N ILE A 377 59.59 16.56 -32.37
CA ILE A 377 59.55 17.97 -32.77
C ILE A 377 59.28 18.03 -34.27
N THR A 378 58.31 18.85 -34.69
CA THR A 378 58.03 19.20 -36.08
C THR A 378 58.09 20.72 -36.29
N ASN A 379 58.48 21.15 -37.49
CA ASN A 379 58.44 22.57 -37.86
C ASN A 379 57.01 23.01 -38.28
N THR A 380 56.82 24.29 -38.59
CA THR A 380 55.54 24.84 -39.07
C THR A 380 55.03 24.23 -40.38
N GLY A 381 55.85 23.49 -41.12
CA GLY A 381 55.46 22.70 -42.30
C GLY A 381 55.12 21.24 -42.00
N GLY A 382 55.15 20.82 -40.72
CA GLY A 382 54.88 19.44 -40.29
C GLY A 382 56.06 18.47 -40.44
N THR A 383 57.22 18.92 -40.93
CA THR A 383 58.41 18.06 -41.10
C THR A 383 59.11 17.84 -39.75
N PRO A 384 59.48 16.59 -39.38
CA PRO A 384 60.26 16.32 -38.17
C PRO A 384 61.63 17.00 -38.18
N VAL A 385 62.08 17.47 -37.01
CA VAL A 385 63.37 18.14 -36.82
C VAL A 385 64.10 17.54 -35.61
N THR A 386 65.41 17.31 -35.76
CA THR A 386 66.26 16.77 -34.68
C THR A 386 66.36 17.79 -33.54
N ASN A 387 66.12 17.35 -32.30
CA ASN A 387 66.43 18.16 -31.12
C ASN A 387 67.95 18.36 -31.01
N GLY A 388 68.42 19.60 -30.84
CA GLY A 388 69.83 19.98 -31.00
C GLY A 388 70.23 20.39 -32.43
N GLN A 389 69.25 20.51 -33.34
CA GLN A 389 69.42 21.14 -34.66
C GLN A 389 68.32 22.19 -34.91
N LEU A 390 67.93 22.92 -33.85
CA LEU A 390 66.87 23.92 -33.89
C LEU A 390 67.48 25.32 -34.09
N ALA A 391 66.88 26.11 -34.97
CA ALA A 391 67.21 27.52 -35.18
C ALA A 391 66.12 28.41 -34.56
N ALA A 392 66.36 29.72 -34.44
CA ALA A 392 65.36 30.65 -33.93
C ALA A 392 64.03 30.56 -34.72
N GLY A 393 62.91 30.38 -34.01
CA GLY A 393 61.61 30.10 -34.62
C GLY A 393 60.67 29.28 -33.72
N THR A 394 59.52 28.89 -34.28
CA THR A 394 58.46 28.17 -33.56
C THR A 394 58.25 26.76 -34.13
N TYR A 395 58.11 25.78 -33.24
CA TYR A 395 57.99 24.36 -33.52
C TYR A 395 56.82 23.74 -32.72
N THR A 396 56.31 22.61 -33.19
CA THR A 396 55.29 21.81 -32.49
C THR A 396 55.92 20.52 -32.00
N VAL A 397 55.87 20.26 -30.69
CA VAL A 397 56.29 18.98 -30.10
C VAL A 397 55.05 18.11 -29.90
N THR A 398 55.02 16.93 -30.52
CA THR A 398 53.96 15.94 -30.35
C THR A 398 54.44 14.82 -29.43
N TYR A 399 53.70 14.58 -28.35
CA TYR A 399 53.91 13.49 -27.40
C TYR A 399 52.97 12.32 -27.73
N SER A 400 53.47 11.10 -27.58
CA SER A 400 52.72 9.87 -27.83
C SER A 400 53.06 8.79 -26.82
N ALA A 401 52.07 8.00 -26.41
CA ALA A 401 52.23 6.84 -25.54
C ALA A 401 51.31 5.70 -26.00
N THR A 402 51.68 4.44 -25.75
CA THR A 402 50.86 3.29 -26.16
C THR A 402 49.55 3.25 -25.36
N GLY A 403 48.42 3.31 -26.06
CA GLY A 403 47.09 3.34 -25.44
C GLY A 403 46.53 4.74 -25.18
N TYR A 404 47.23 5.80 -25.61
CA TYR A 404 46.83 7.20 -25.44
C TYR A 404 46.83 7.94 -26.79
N ASP A 405 45.89 8.86 -26.98
CA ASP A 405 45.91 9.77 -28.12
C ASP A 405 47.08 10.79 -28.01
N PRO A 406 47.73 11.19 -29.14
CA PRO A 406 48.84 12.12 -29.10
C PRO A 406 48.41 13.55 -28.69
N VAL A 407 49.25 14.20 -27.88
CA VAL A 407 49.04 15.61 -27.46
C VAL A 407 50.19 16.50 -27.91
N THR A 408 49.92 17.79 -28.12
CA THR A 408 50.90 18.74 -28.67
C THR A 408 51.23 19.88 -27.70
N GLN A 409 52.44 20.41 -27.83
CA GLN A 409 52.95 21.57 -27.08
C GLN A 409 53.77 22.47 -28.04
N THR A 410 53.74 23.78 -27.84
CA THR A 410 54.56 24.71 -28.64
C THR A 410 55.96 24.83 -28.04
N LEU A 411 56.97 24.88 -28.92
CA LEU A 411 58.37 25.14 -28.60
C LEU A 411 58.84 26.39 -29.34
N VAL A 412 59.42 27.36 -28.63
CA VAL A 412 59.96 28.60 -29.19
C VAL A 412 61.47 28.67 -28.98
N VAL A 413 62.20 29.05 -30.02
CA VAL A 413 63.67 29.11 -30.03
C VAL A 413 64.14 30.54 -30.32
N THR A 414 65.15 31.01 -29.57
CA THR A 414 65.62 32.40 -29.58
C THR A 414 67.16 32.53 -29.59
N ASP A 415 67.66 33.75 -29.79
CA ASP A 415 69.10 34.08 -29.87
C ASP A 415 69.57 34.97 -28.68
N PRO A 416 70.88 34.97 -28.31
CA PRO A 416 71.45 35.79 -27.23
C PRO A 416 71.82 37.25 -27.63
N ALA A 417 72.18 38.09 -26.64
CA ALA A 417 72.30 39.56 -26.77
C ALA A 417 73.74 40.15 -26.60
N ASP A 418 73.90 41.45 -26.92
CA ASP A 418 75.19 42.20 -27.10
C ASP A 418 75.42 43.34 -26.07
N THR A 419 76.66 43.85 -25.90
CA THR A 419 77.13 44.54 -24.65
C THR A 419 78.24 45.63 -24.72
N THR A 420 78.71 46.12 -25.87
CA THR A 420 79.70 47.25 -25.94
C THR A 420 79.07 48.63 -25.66
N ARG A 421 79.83 49.71 -25.35
CA ARG A 421 79.29 51.07 -25.05
C ARG A 421 79.77 52.19 -26.00
N PRO A 422 78.96 53.24 -26.27
CA PRO A 422 79.27 54.32 -27.21
C PRO A 422 79.78 55.64 -26.57
N ASP A 423 80.09 56.62 -27.42
CA ASP A 423 80.59 57.98 -27.12
C ASP A 423 79.51 59.03 -26.75
N ALA A 424 79.91 60.18 -26.20
CA ALA A 424 79.02 61.22 -25.62
C ALA A 424 78.55 62.30 -26.63
N PRO A 425 77.31 62.84 -26.53
CA PRO A 425 76.80 63.87 -27.47
C PRO A 425 77.39 65.28 -27.30
N LEU A 426 77.37 66.04 -28.39
CA LEU A 426 77.68 67.47 -28.49
C LEU A 426 76.46 68.24 -29.03
N VAL A 427 76.23 69.48 -28.58
CA VAL A 427 75.13 70.37 -29.02
C VAL A 427 75.67 71.57 -29.77
N THR A 428 74.99 72.00 -30.86
CA THR A 428 75.40 73.13 -31.71
C THR A 428 74.39 74.29 -31.73
N SER A 429 73.08 74.04 -31.65
CA SER A 429 72.07 75.11 -31.59
C SER A 429 70.76 74.68 -30.92
N ILE A 430 69.99 75.66 -30.42
CA ILE A 430 68.64 75.48 -29.87
C ILE A 430 67.74 76.64 -30.34
N THR A 431 66.57 76.33 -30.88
CA THR A 431 65.55 77.30 -31.35
C THR A 431 64.14 76.82 -30.97
N GLY A 432 63.11 77.66 -31.15
CA GLY A 432 61.70 77.34 -30.84
C GLY A 432 61.14 78.06 -29.62
N ASN A 433 59.91 77.70 -29.21
CA ASN A 433 59.16 78.37 -28.13
C ASN A 433 58.31 77.36 -27.32
N SER A 434 57.68 77.81 -26.22
CA SER A 434 56.99 76.94 -25.26
C SER A 434 55.69 76.30 -25.77
N GLN A 435 55.18 76.74 -26.93
CA GLN A 435 53.97 76.18 -27.56
C GLN A 435 54.27 75.31 -28.79
N THR A 436 55.28 75.67 -29.59
CA THR A 436 55.71 74.92 -30.79
C THR A 436 56.76 73.85 -30.51
N GLY A 437 57.39 73.90 -29.33
CA GLY A 437 58.52 73.05 -28.97
C GLY A 437 59.87 73.66 -29.32
N TYR A 438 60.93 72.97 -28.90
CA TYR A 438 62.31 73.43 -29.02
C TYR A 438 63.15 72.46 -29.85
N THR A 439 63.65 72.91 -31.00
CA THR A 439 64.54 72.13 -31.86
C THR A 439 65.99 72.28 -31.37
N ILE A 440 66.64 71.17 -31.05
CA ILE A 440 68.06 71.07 -30.74
C ILE A 440 68.79 70.35 -31.86
N ILE A 441 69.95 70.85 -32.25
CA ILE A 441 70.82 70.24 -33.27
C ILE A 441 72.20 69.93 -32.64
N GLY A 442 72.84 68.83 -33.05
CA GLY A 442 74.13 68.39 -32.49
C GLY A 442 74.74 67.18 -33.21
N THR A 443 75.77 66.57 -32.61
CA THR A 443 76.42 65.34 -33.11
C THR A 443 76.73 64.34 -31.98
N ALA A 444 76.70 63.04 -32.26
CA ALA A 444 77.09 61.94 -31.36
C ALA A 444 77.56 60.72 -32.20
N GLU A 445 77.69 59.53 -31.61
CA GLU A 445 78.15 58.34 -32.33
C GLU A 445 77.15 57.87 -33.43
N PRO A 446 77.58 57.52 -34.66
CA PRO A 446 76.67 57.21 -35.77
C PRO A 446 75.69 56.07 -35.51
N ASN A 447 74.43 56.28 -35.91
CA ASN A 447 73.28 55.40 -35.68
C ASN A 447 72.92 55.12 -34.20
N SER A 448 73.51 55.84 -33.23
CA SER A 448 73.09 55.82 -31.83
C SER A 448 71.82 56.65 -31.59
N THR A 449 71.06 56.31 -30.55
CA THR A 449 69.94 57.09 -30.02
C THR A 449 70.45 58.12 -29.01
N VAL A 450 70.36 59.41 -29.33
CA VAL A 450 70.59 60.50 -28.37
C VAL A 450 69.32 60.76 -27.57
N ILE A 451 69.43 60.60 -26.26
CA ILE A 451 68.42 60.95 -25.26
C ILE A 451 68.74 62.33 -24.70
N VAL A 452 67.72 63.19 -24.60
CA VAL A 452 67.73 64.46 -23.87
C VAL A 452 66.90 64.32 -22.62
N GLU A 453 67.52 64.55 -21.46
CA GLU A 453 66.93 64.59 -20.14
C GLU A 453 66.85 66.04 -19.64
N ASN A 454 65.92 66.32 -18.73
CA ASN A 454 65.80 67.63 -18.08
C ASN A 454 66.65 67.72 -16.80
N ALA A 455 66.58 68.85 -16.09
CA ALA A 455 67.25 69.05 -14.81
C ALA A 455 66.82 68.11 -13.65
N THR A 456 65.85 67.22 -13.88
CA THR A 456 65.43 66.15 -12.96
C THR A 456 65.73 64.74 -13.52
N GLU A 457 66.64 64.63 -14.49
CA GLU A 457 67.07 63.38 -15.15
C GLU A 457 65.93 62.61 -15.84
N SER A 458 64.81 63.28 -16.12
CA SER A 458 63.68 62.72 -16.87
C SER A 458 63.81 63.03 -18.35
N THR A 459 63.68 62.02 -19.21
CA THR A 459 63.75 62.16 -20.67
C THR A 459 62.66 63.09 -21.20
N VAL A 460 63.07 64.20 -21.82
CA VAL A 460 62.19 65.17 -22.49
C VAL A 460 62.31 65.14 -24.01
N GLY A 461 63.24 64.38 -24.57
CA GLY A 461 63.26 64.07 -26.00
C GLY A 461 64.24 62.97 -26.35
N THR A 462 64.03 62.31 -27.48
CA THR A 462 64.94 61.29 -28.02
C THR A 462 65.01 61.41 -29.53
N THR A 463 66.17 61.12 -30.11
CA THR A 463 66.34 61.05 -31.57
C THR A 463 67.43 60.03 -31.91
N THR A 464 67.47 59.55 -33.14
CA THR A 464 68.61 58.78 -33.65
C THR A 464 69.54 59.70 -34.45
N THR A 465 70.84 59.60 -34.20
CA THR A 465 71.86 60.15 -35.09
C THR A 465 71.76 59.55 -36.49
N SER A 466 72.19 60.29 -37.49
CA SER A 466 72.45 59.79 -38.84
C SER A 466 73.60 58.77 -38.85
N SER A 467 73.82 58.16 -40.01
CA SER A 467 75.02 57.38 -40.31
C SER A 467 76.32 58.20 -40.36
N THR A 468 76.26 59.52 -40.20
CA THR A 468 77.40 60.43 -40.01
C THR A 468 77.55 60.94 -38.57
N GLY A 469 76.62 60.62 -37.67
CA GLY A 469 76.62 61.06 -36.27
C GLY A 469 75.83 62.35 -36.00
N ASP A 470 75.33 63.03 -37.02
CA ASP A 470 74.52 64.24 -36.87
C ASP A 470 73.13 63.93 -36.30
N TYR A 471 72.64 64.74 -35.37
CA TYR A 471 71.28 64.58 -34.84
C TYR A 471 70.51 65.90 -34.77
N THR A 472 69.19 65.77 -34.80
CA THR A 472 68.24 66.83 -34.48
C THR A 472 67.14 66.23 -33.62
N VAL A 473 66.82 66.88 -32.50
CA VAL A 473 65.80 66.43 -31.55
C VAL A 473 64.86 67.59 -31.24
N ASN A 474 63.57 67.38 -31.51
CA ASN A 474 62.52 68.33 -31.18
C ASN A 474 61.98 67.98 -29.79
N LEU A 475 62.23 68.84 -28.81
CA LEU A 475 61.67 68.75 -27.48
C LEU A 475 60.26 69.36 -27.46
N PRO A 476 59.34 68.84 -26.64
CA PRO A 476 58.03 69.45 -26.45
C PRO A 476 58.19 70.81 -25.74
N GLY A 477 57.28 71.74 -26.03
CA GLY A 477 57.30 73.07 -25.42
C GLY A 477 57.11 73.06 -23.89
N SER A 478 56.59 71.95 -23.35
CA SER A 478 56.50 71.66 -21.91
C SER A 478 57.84 71.53 -21.18
N VAL A 479 58.97 71.50 -21.90
CA VAL A 479 60.30 71.78 -21.32
C VAL A 479 60.35 73.16 -20.67
N GLY A 480 59.60 74.12 -21.23
CA GLY A 480 59.45 75.48 -20.74
C GLY A 480 60.52 76.45 -21.26
N PRO A 481 60.25 77.76 -21.19
CA PRO A 481 61.20 78.80 -21.55
C PRO A 481 62.34 78.89 -20.50
N ASP A 482 63.56 79.14 -20.98
CA ASP A 482 64.79 79.22 -20.18
C ASP A 482 65.06 77.98 -19.28
N ALA A 483 64.67 76.79 -19.73
CA ALA A 483 64.88 75.53 -18.99
C ALA A 483 66.35 75.07 -18.96
N ARG A 484 66.63 73.93 -18.31
CA ARG A 484 67.95 73.25 -18.30
C ARG A 484 67.83 71.79 -18.74
N LEU A 485 68.81 71.35 -19.52
CA LEU A 485 68.83 70.06 -20.22
C LEU A 485 70.18 69.32 -20.07
N LEU A 486 70.16 68.01 -20.26
CA LEU A 486 71.26 67.05 -20.24
C LEU A 486 71.10 66.06 -21.42
N LEU A 487 72.18 65.58 -22.06
CA LEU A 487 72.12 64.75 -23.28
C LEU A 487 73.10 63.57 -23.23
N ILE A 488 72.64 62.35 -23.56
CA ILE A 488 73.37 61.06 -23.51
C ILE A 488 73.13 60.26 -24.80
N ALA A 489 74.08 59.47 -25.30
CA ALA A 489 73.87 58.54 -26.42
C ALA A 489 73.66 57.08 -25.96
N ILE A 490 72.98 56.28 -26.79
CA ILE A 490 72.75 54.84 -26.59
C ILE A 490 72.90 54.11 -27.93
N ASP A 491 73.69 53.04 -28.00
CA ASP A 491 73.85 52.27 -29.23
C ASP A 491 72.65 51.35 -29.54
N ALA A 492 72.67 50.71 -30.72
CA ALA A 492 71.63 49.77 -31.15
C ALA A 492 71.49 48.53 -30.25
N SER A 493 72.49 48.26 -29.41
CA SER A 493 72.52 47.15 -28.43
C SER A 493 72.09 47.61 -27.02
N GLY A 494 71.66 48.88 -26.86
CA GLY A 494 71.04 49.41 -25.65
C GLY A 494 72.01 50.02 -24.63
N ASN A 495 73.28 50.19 -24.98
CA ASN A 495 74.33 50.57 -24.02
C ASN A 495 74.56 52.09 -23.99
N ARG A 496 74.65 52.69 -22.80
CA ARG A 496 74.62 54.17 -22.60
C ARG A 496 76.02 54.80 -22.50
N SER A 497 76.18 56.03 -23.03
CA SER A 497 77.39 56.87 -22.90
C SER A 497 77.32 57.90 -21.74
N ALA A 498 78.19 58.91 -21.78
CA ALA A 498 78.25 60.03 -20.82
C ALA A 498 77.52 61.29 -21.32
N SER A 499 77.46 62.37 -20.51
CA SER A 499 76.42 63.42 -20.63
C SER A 499 76.87 64.89 -20.80
N THR A 500 76.06 65.70 -21.53
CA THR A 500 76.33 67.11 -21.94
C THR A 500 75.12 68.05 -21.70
N GLN A 501 75.28 69.37 -21.38
CA GLN A 501 74.17 70.26 -20.92
C GLN A 501 73.77 71.47 -21.83
N ALA A 502 72.50 71.94 -21.79
CA ALA A 502 71.96 73.10 -22.59
C ALA A 502 70.67 73.82 -22.02
N ARG A 503 70.05 74.82 -22.74
CA ARG A 503 68.86 75.67 -22.34
C ARG A 503 67.97 76.22 -23.52
N THR A 504 66.79 76.85 -23.28
CA THR A 504 65.68 77.15 -24.27
C THR A 504 65.09 78.63 -24.33
N PRO A 505 64.37 79.09 -25.41
CA PRO A 505 63.75 80.47 -25.57
C PRO A 505 62.23 80.71 -25.24
N VAL A 506 61.62 81.87 -25.65
CA VAL A 506 60.31 82.51 -25.22
C VAL A 506 59.29 82.94 -26.35
N ASP A 507 58.07 83.46 -26.02
CA ASP A 507 56.77 83.36 -26.81
C ASP A 507 55.88 84.68 -27.02
N PRO A 508 54.78 84.70 -27.85
CA PRO A 508 53.92 85.89 -28.24
C PRO A 508 52.33 85.80 -28.08
N THR A 509 51.52 86.83 -28.48
CA THR A 509 50.09 87.09 -28.01
C THR A 509 48.97 87.59 -29.02
N LEU A 510 47.67 87.45 -28.65
CA LEU A 510 46.41 87.76 -29.44
C LEU A 510 45.56 88.98 -28.95
N VAL A 511 44.48 89.35 -29.67
CA VAL A 511 43.49 90.41 -29.33
C VAL A 511 42.09 89.87 -28.95
N THR A 512 41.45 90.49 -27.94
CA THR A 512 40.14 90.09 -27.35
C THR A 512 38.90 90.58 -28.15
N PRO A 513 37.85 89.74 -28.33
CA PRO A 513 36.56 90.16 -28.90
C PRO A 513 35.65 90.90 -27.90
N THR A 514 34.59 91.55 -28.40
CA THR A 514 33.67 92.41 -27.61
C THR A 514 32.21 91.96 -27.70
N GLY A 515 31.46 92.13 -26.60
CA GLY A 515 30.04 91.77 -26.48
C GLY A 515 29.77 90.51 -25.66
N ILE A 516 28.50 90.23 -25.34
CA ILE A 516 28.03 89.05 -24.60
C ILE A 516 27.13 88.22 -25.52
N LEU A 517 27.26 86.89 -25.47
CA LEU A 517 26.45 85.92 -26.23
C LEU A 517 25.28 85.38 -25.37
N THR A 518 24.22 84.85 -26.00
CA THR A 518 23.04 84.32 -25.29
C THR A 518 22.46 83.05 -25.91
N ALA A 519 21.93 82.14 -25.09
CA ALA A 519 21.14 80.95 -25.50
C ALA A 519 20.03 80.59 -24.48
N MET A 520 19.25 79.54 -24.75
CA MET A 520 18.13 79.06 -23.92
C MET A 520 17.99 77.53 -24.01
N THR A 521 17.60 76.89 -22.90
CA THR A 521 17.40 75.43 -22.78
C THR A 521 15.99 75.01 -23.22
N SER A 522 15.74 73.72 -23.44
CA SER A 522 14.38 73.25 -23.82
C SER A 522 13.37 73.23 -22.68
N ALA A 523 13.81 73.03 -21.43
CA ALA A 523 12.99 72.98 -20.21
C ALA A 523 13.78 73.47 -19.00
N THR A 524 13.11 73.70 -17.86
CA THR A 524 13.79 74.10 -16.61
C THR A 524 14.79 73.04 -16.16
N GLY A 525 16.05 73.42 -15.93
CA GLY A 525 17.12 72.51 -15.52
C GLY A 525 17.69 71.63 -16.64
N ALA A 526 17.18 71.71 -17.87
CA ALA A 526 17.73 70.99 -19.01
C ALA A 526 19.12 71.52 -19.40
N SER A 527 19.96 70.66 -19.98
CA SER A 527 21.36 70.98 -20.34
C SER A 527 21.63 70.71 -21.82
N ASP A 528 20.92 71.41 -22.71
CA ASP A 528 20.89 71.18 -24.16
C ASP A 528 21.01 72.46 -25.02
N ALA A 529 21.20 73.62 -24.40
CA ALA A 529 21.27 74.89 -25.13
C ALA A 529 22.53 75.00 -26.00
N ASN A 530 22.39 75.69 -27.14
CA ASN A 530 23.42 75.83 -28.18
C ASN A 530 23.61 77.30 -28.57
N ALA A 531 24.86 77.74 -28.76
CA ALA A 531 25.22 79.13 -29.04
C ALA A 531 26.02 79.28 -30.35
N THR A 532 25.87 80.41 -31.04
CA THR A 532 26.61 80.69 -32.29
C THR A 532 27.94 81.37 -31.99
N LEU A 533 29.07 80.78 -32.42
CA LEU A 533 30.43 81.26 -32.15
C LEU A 533 31.18 81.67 -33.45
N PRO A 534 32.06 82.69 -33.40
CA PRO A 534 32.95 83.08 -34.51
C PRO A 534 34.17 82.16 -34.65
N THR A 535 34.83 82.21 -35.81
CA THR A 535 35.93 81.30 -36.22
C THR A 535 37.28 81.99 -36.50
N THR A 536 37.36 83.32 -36.39
CA THR A 536 38.59 84.12 -36.60
C THR A 536 38.66 85.30 -35.63
N LEU A 537 39.85 85.68 -35.16
CA LEU A 537 40.13 86.87 -34.35
C LEU A 537 41.38 87.63 -34.87
N LYS A 538 41.74 88.75 -34.24
CA LYS A 538 42.91 89.57 -34.62
C LYS A 538 44.14 89.31 -33.73
N ASN A 539 45.35 89.44 -34.29
CA ASN A 539 46.61 89.44 -33.52
C ASN A 539 47.11 90.85 -33.17
N SER A 540 48.24 90.93 -32.46
CA SER A 540 48.89 92.20 -32.04
C SER A 540 49.22 93.16 -33.19
N ASP A 541 49.43 92.62 -34.39
CA ASP A 541 49.90 93.35 -35.56
C ASP A 541 48.75 93.77 -36.50
N GLY A 542 47.55 93.21 -36.29
CA GLY A 542 46.30 93.58 -36.97
C GLY A 542 45.76 92.57 -37.98
N ASP A 543 46.42 91.42 -38.15
CA ASP A 543 46.03 90.36 -39.10
C ASP A 543 44.94 89.43 -38.54
N ASP A 544 44.15 88.82 -39.43
CA ASP A 544 43.14 87.81 -39.08
C ASP A 544 43.78 86.43 -38.87
N VAL A 545 43.55 85.84 -37.70
CA VAL A 545 44.03 84.54 -37.27
C VAL A 545 42.84 83.59 -37.07
N PRO A 546 42.82 82.39 -37.68
CA PRO A 546 41.83 81.36 -37.39
C PRO A 546 41.90 80.92 -35.92
N VAL A 547 40.74 80.81 -35.26
CA VAL A 547 40.64 80.39 -33.86
C VAL A 547 39.74 79.19 -33.67
N THR A 548 40.08 78.34 -32.70
CA THR A 548 39.16 77.35 -32.12
C THR A 548 38.53 77.94 -30.86
N ALA A 549 37.21 77.73 -30.70
CA ALA A 549 36.44 78.25 -29.56
C ALA A 549 36.03 77.10 -28.62
N VAL A 550 36.27 77.25 -27.32
CA VAL A 550 35.90 76.30 -26.27
C VAL A 550 35.03 77.02 -25.25
N ILE A 551 33.78 76.57 -25.08
CA ILE A 551 32.91 77.08 -24.02
C ILE A 551 33.33 76.42 -22.70
N THR A 552 33.40 77.20 -21.62
CA THR A 552 33.66 76.73 -20.26
C THR A 552 32.59 77.26 -19.29
N ASN A 553 32.28 76.52 -18.24
CA ASN A 553 31.39 76.99 -17.16
C ASN A 553 32.12 77.99 -16.22
N THR A 554 31.42 78.54 -15.22
CA THR A 554 32.01 79.42 -14.19
C THR A 554 33.18 78.81 -13.41
N SER A 555 33.33 77.49 -13.42
CA SER A 555 34.44 76.75 -12.80
C SER A 555 35.60 76.45 -13.76
N GLY A 556 35.54 76.94 -15.01
CA GLY A 556 36.57 76.74 -16.04
C GLY A 556 36.54 75.36 -16.73
N THR A 557 35.58 74.50 -16.43
CA THR A 557 35.45 73.18 -17.09
C THR A 557 34.89 73.35 -18.50
N PRO A 558 35.48 72.75 -19.55
CA PRO A 558 34.91 72.74 -20.89
C PRO A 558 33.50 72.12 -20.93
N VAL A 559 32.61 72.71 -21.73
CA VAL A 559 31.24 72.24 -21.95
C VAL A 559 30.94 72.22 -23.45
N THR A 560 30.36 71.13 -23.93
CA THR A 560 29.98 70.98 -25.34
C THR A 560 28.92 72.01 -25.72
N ASN A 561 29.09 72.67 -26.85
CA ASN A 561 28.07 73.55 -27.40
C ASN A 561 26.87 72.72 -27.89
N GLY A 562 25.66 73.01 -27.40
CA GLY A 562 24.52 72.08 -27.48
C GLY A 562 24.36 71.15 -26.26
N GLN A 563 25.14 71.36 -25.20
CA GLN A 563 24.93 70.74 -23.88
C GLN A 563 25.05 71.77 -22.73
N LEU A 564 24.58 72.99 -22.97
CA LEU A 564 24.63 74.08 -21.98
C LEU A 564 23.34 74.10 -21.15
N ALA A 565 23.47 74.19 -19.82
CA ALA A 565 22.35 74.43 -18.91
C ALA A 565 22.16 75.93 -18.65
N ALA A 566 21.08 76.35 -17.98
CA ALA A 566 20.93 77.74 -17.56
C ALA A 566 22.07 78.18 -16.62
N GLY A 567 22.63 79.37 -16.86
CA GLY A 567 23.83 79.84 -16.17
C GLY A 567 24.69 80.79 -17.00
N THR A 568 25.89 81.09 -16.51
CA THR A 568 26.88 81.94 -17.20
C THR A 568 28.13 81.15 -17.53
N TYR A 569 28.69 81.39 -18.70
CA TYR A 569 29.78 80.63 -19.32
C TYR A 569 30.84 81.60 -19.88
N SER A 570 32.07 81.11 -20.04
CA SER A 570 33.18 81.81 -20.68
C SER A 570 33.63 81.03 -21.92
N VAL A 571 33.53 81.66 -23.09
CA VAL A 571 34.04 81.14 -24.36
C VAL A 571 35.50 81.58 -24.49
N THR A 572 36.42 80.62 -24.54
CA THR A 572 37.85 80.84 -24.75
C THR A 572 38.20 80.56 -26.21
N TYR A 573 38.81 81.52 -26.88
CA TYR A 573 39.31 81.42 -28.25
C TYR A 573 40.83 81.24 -28.23
N SER A 574 41.33 80.25 -28.95
CA SER A 574 42.76 79.91 -29.02
C SER A 574 43.24 79.76 -30.48
N ALA A 575 44.53 80.04 -30.70
CA ALA A 575 45.23 79.80 -31.95
C ALA A 575 46.65 79.30 -31.67
N THR A 576 47.22 78.53 -32.60
CA THR A 576 48.59 78.00 -32.45
C THR A 576 49.64 79.11 -32.45
N GLY A 577 50.45 79.19 -31.39
CA GLY A 577 51.52 80.17 -31.25
C GLY A 577 51.09 81.49 -30.59
N TYR A 578 49.92 81.53 -29.94
CA TYR A 578 49.41 82.71 -29.25
C TYR A 578 48.71 82.35 -27.93
N ASP A 579 48.82 83.21 -26.93
CA ASP A 579 47.97 83.17 -25.73
C ASP A 579 46.47 83.33 -26.07
N SER A 580 45.60 82.65 -25.32
CA SER A 580 44.15 82.58 -25.59
C SER A 580 43.35 83.73 -24.96
N VAL A 581 42.21 84.07 -25.56
CA VAL A 581 41.36 85.23 -25.16
C VAL A 581 39.90 84.81 -24.89
N THR A 582 39.18 85.52 -24.02
CA THR A 582 37.87 85.07 -23.49
C THR A 582 36.69 86.04 -23.73
N GLN A 583 35.47 85.49 -23.75
CA GLN A 583 34.20 86.22 -23.92
C GLN A 583 33.05 85.57 -23.13
N THR A 584 32.09 86.35 -22.61
CA THR A 584 30.97 85.83 -21.80
C THR A 584 29.78 85.35 -22.65
N LEU A 585 29.17 84.24 -22.24
CA LEU A 585 27.92 83.66 -22.75
C LEU A 585 26.93 83.44 -21.59
N VAL A 586 25.64 83.72 -21.79
CA VAL A 586 24.57 83.54 -20.78
C VAL A 586 23.47 82.63 -21.33
N VAL A 587 22.96 81.73 -20.50
CA VAL A 587 21.93 80.74 -20.85
C VAL A 587 20.79 80.81 -19.83
N SER A 588 19.55 80.59 -20.28
CA SER A 588 18.32 80.71 -19.48
C SER A 588 17.39 79.50 -19.64
N ASP A 589 16.58 79.24 -18.61
CA ASP A 589 15.68 78.08 -18.50
C ASP A 589 14.37 78.21 -19.28
N GLY A 590 13.84 77.07 -19.72
CA GLY A 590 12.44 76.90 -20.14
C GLY A 590 11.45 76.84 -18.96
N VAL A 591 10.18 76.51 -19.25
CA VAL A 591 9.11 76.30 -18.24
C VAL A 591 8.96 74.80 -17.95
N ASP A 592 8.79 74.46 -16.67
CA ASP A 592 8.59 73.07 -16.25
C ASP A 592 7.17 72.58 -16.62
N THR A 593 7.14 71.47 -17.35
CA THR A 593 5.94 70.71 -17.73
C THR A 593 6.12 69.22 -17.41
N THR A 594 7.11 68.90 -16.58
CA THR A 594 7.52 67.54 -16.26
C THR A 594 6.54 66.94 -15.25
N ALA A 595 5.89 65.85 -15.62
CA ALA A 595 5.11 65.09 -14.64
C ALA A 595 6.03 64.43 -13.61
N PRO A 596 5.67 64.42 -12.31
CA PRO A 596 6.41 63.68 -11.30
C PRO A 596 6.45 62.19 -11.65
N ALA A 597 7.48 61.49 -11.18
CA ALA A 597 7.60 60.05 -11.38
C ALA A 597 6.37 59.31 -10.81
N ALA A 598 5.99 58.19 -11.45
CA ALA A 598 4.91 57.35 -10.97
C ALA A 598 5.26 56.79 -9.56
N PRO A 599 4.35 56.90 -8.55
CA PRO A 599 4.62 56.43 -7.19
C PRO A 599 5.08 54.98 -7.14
N VAL A 600 6.19 54.73 -6.44
CA VAL A 600 6.61 53.37 -6.11
C VAL A 600 5.84 52.94 -4.87
N VAL A 601 5.12 51.83 -4.94
CA VAL A 601 4.39 51.27 -3.79
C VAL A 601 5.19 50.10 -3.23
N ASP A 602 5.68 50.28 -2.00
CA ASP A 602 6.54 49.32 -1.31
C ASP A 602 5.71 48.19 -0.69
N SER A 603 4.48 48.47 -0.23
CA SER A 603 3.56 47.46 0.27
C SER A 603 2.09 47.87 0.16
N VAL A 604 1.23 46.85 0.04
CA VAL A 604 -0.20 46.95 0.37
C VAL A 604 -0.51 45.81 1.33
N THR A 605 -1.08 46.13 2.49
CA THR A 605 -1.33 45.18 3.59
C THR A 605 -2.74 45.37 4.16
N GLY A 606 -3.24 44.42 4.95
CA GLY A 606 -4.60 44.47 5.55
C GLY A 606 -5.65 43.66 4.80
N ASN A 607 -6.91 43.75 5.22
CA ASN A 607 -8.04 42.94 4.72
C ASN A 607 -9.37 43.72 4.71
N SER A 608 -10.40 43.17 4.04
CA SER A 608 -11.69 43.85 3.83
C SER A 608 -12.55 43.96 5.09
N GLN A 609 -12.28 43.10 6.09
CA GLN A 609 -12.95 43.08 7.38
C GLN A 609 -12.45 44.18 8.32
N THR A 610 -11.30 44.82 8.01
CA THR A 610 -10.71 45.90 8.81
C THR A 610 -10.44 47.14 7.95
N SER A 611 -9.28 47.18 7.30
CA SER A 611 -8.80 48.26 6.43
C SER A 611 -7.56 47.78 5.68
N TYR A 612 -7.30 48.37 4.51
CA TYR A 612 -6.02 48.20 3.83
C TYR A 612 -5.08 49.36 4.15
N THR A 613 -3.77 49.13 4.18
CA THR A 613 -2.74 50.17 4.29
C THR A 613 -1.78 50.06 3.12
N VAL A 614 -1.63 51.16 2.38
CA VAL A 614 -0.69 51.32 1.25
C VAL A 614 0.50 52.14 1.74
N THR A 615 1.71 51.65 1.56
CA THR A 615 2.96 52.39 1.83
C THR A 615 3.78 52.50 0.56
N GLY A 616 4.49 53.60 0.37
CA GLY A 616 5.31 53.80 -0.82
C GLY A 616 6.19 55.03 -0.75
N THR A 617 6.89 55.30 -1.84
CA THR A 617 7.65 56.53 -2.09
C THR A 617 7.18 57.20 -3.39
N ALA A 618 7.14 58.52 -3.39
CA ALA A 618 7.03 59.32 -4.61
C ALA A 618 7.82 60.63 -4.42
N GLU A 619 7.63 61.61 -5.30
CA GLU A 619 8.34 62.88 -5.20
C GLU A 619 8.07 63.60 -3.85
N PRO A 620 9.08 64.15 -3.16
CA PRO A 620 8.89 64.75 -1.83
C PRO A 620 7.92 65.93 -1.81
N ASN A 621 7.03 65.95 -0.81
CA ASN A 621 5.94 66.91 -0.62
C ASN A 621 4.86 66.91 -1.74
N SER A 622 4.80 65.88 -2.60
CA SER A 622 3.73 65.70 -3.58
C SER A 622 2.44 65.17 -2.96
N SER A 623 1.30 65.42 -3.62
CA SER A 623 -0.02 64.92 -3.22
C SER A 623 -0.25 63.52 -3.80
N ILE A 624 -0.55 62.54 -2.95
CA ILE A 624 -0.87 61.16 -3.33
C ILE A 624 -2.38 60.96 -3.34
N MET A 625 -2.88 60.34 -4.41
CA MET A 625 -4.28 60.00 -4.56
C MET A 625 -4.44 58.58 -5.12
N ILE A 626 -5.31 57.80 -4.47
CA ILE A 626 -5.62 56.41 -4.83
C ILE A 626 -7.07 56.34 -5.30
N ARG A 627 -7.28 55.72 -6.47
CA ARG A 627 -8.60 55.59 -7.12
C ARG A 627 -8.95 54.14 -7.44
N ASP A 628 -10.25 53.84 -7.47
CA ASP A 628 -10.76 52.59 -8.04
C ASP A 628 -10.81 52.64 -9.59
N THR A 629 -11.16 51.51 -10.22
CA THR A 629 -11.30 51.39 -11.69
C THR A 629 -12.47 52.18 -12.28
N ALA A 630 -13.42 52.65 -11.47
CA ALA A 630 -14.47 53.59 -11.88
C ALA A 630 -14.02 55.07 -11.75
N GLY A 631 -12.81 55.31 -11.21
CA GLY A 631 -12.21 56.63 -11.04
C GLY A 631 -12.55 57.31 -9.70
N ASN A 632 -13.28 56.67 -8.79
CA ASN A 632 -13.60 57.25 -7.49
C ASN A 632 -12.37 57.29 -6.59
N THR A 633 -12.16 58.37 -5.84
CA THR A 633 -11.06 58.45 -4.87
C THR A 633 -11.38 57.60 -3.64
N VAL A 634 -10.55 56.61 -3.35
CA VAL A 634 -10.68 55.71 -2.18
C VAL A 634 -9.72 56.08 -1.04
N GLY A 635 -8.70 56.90 -1.30
CA GLY A 635 -7.82 57.47 -0.28
C GLY A 635 -6.87 58.53 -0.83
N THR A 636 -6.36 59.39 0.04
CA THR A 636 -5.36 60.43 -0.27
C THR A 636 -4.39 60.64 0.89
N THR A 637 -3.21 61.19 0.59
CA THR A 637 -2.25 61.71 1.58
C THR A 637 -1.26 62.66 0.89
N THR A 638 -0.24 63.15 1.59
CA THR A 638 0.92 63.84 1.00
C THR A 638 2.20 63.09 1.35
N THR A 639 3.19 63.06 0.45
CA THR A 639 4.50 62.47 0.77
C THR A 639 5.24 63.30 1.82
N SER A 640 6.13 62.64 2.55
CA SER A 640 7.08 63.27 3.47
C SER A 640 8.12 64.12 2.72
N PRO A 641 8.91 64.97 3.41
CA PRO A 641 10.08 65.61 2.81
C PRO A 641 11.19 64.66 2.34
N ALA A 642 11.07 63.35 2.61
CA ALA A 642 11.94 62.30 2.07
C ALA A 642 11.30 61.49 0.92
N GLY A 643 10.00 61.70 0.65
CA GLY A 643 9.24 61.03 -0.40
C GLY A 643 8.27 59.94 0.08
N ASP A 644 8.40 59.46 1.33
CA ASP A 644 7.58 58.38 1.87
C ASP A 644 6.11 58.78 2.05
N PHE A 645 5.18 57.85 1.83
CA PHE A 645 3.77 58.04 2.12
C PHE A 645 3.11 56.82 2.76
N THR A 646 1.97 57.05 3.41
CA THR A 646 1.10 55.99 3.92
C THR A 646 -0.37 56.42 3.78
N VAL A 647 -1.21 55.53 3.25
CA VAL A 647 -2.66 55.73 3.08
C VAL A 647 -3.40 54.54 3.68
N THR A 648 -4.34 54.78 4.59
CA THR A 648 -5.30 53.77 5.05
C THR A 648 -6.58 53.86 4.21
N LEU A 649 -7.00 52.74 3.63
CA LEU A 649 -8.19 52.59 2.80
C LEU A 649 -9.27 51.81 3.58
N PRO A 650 -10.56 52.13 3.41
CA PRO A 650 -11.64 51.40 4.07
C PRO A 650 -11.74 49.96 3.52
N GLY A 651 -12.04 48.99 4.38
CA GLY A 651 -12.19 47.59 3.99
C GLY A 651 -13.26 47.34 2.90
N SER A 652 -14.22 48.26 2.77
CA SER A 652 -15.23 48.26 1.70
C SER A 652 -14.69 48.42 0.27
N VAL A 653 -13.39 48.68 0.09
CA VAL A 653 -12.71 48.54 -1.21
C VAL A 653 -12.70 47.08 -1.68
N GLY A 654 -12.70 46.12 -0.75
CA GLY A 654 -12.73 44.69 -1.02
C GLY A 654 -11.36 44.08 -1.36
N PRO A 655 -11.25 42.73 -1.30
CA PRO A 655 -10.03 42.00 -1.62
C PRO A 655 -9.83 41.88 -3.13
N ASN A 656 -8.57 41.78 -3.56
CA ASN A 656 -8.19 41.70 -4.97
C ASN A 656 -8.70 42.87 -5.84
N ALA A 657 -9.03 44.02 -5.25
CA ALA A 657 -9.49 45.20 -5.97
C ALA A 657 -8.30 45.88 -6.67
N ASP A 658 -8.40 46.08 -7.98
CA ASP A 658 -7.42 46.83 -8.76
C ASP A 658 -7.61 48.33 -8.53
N LEU A 659 -6.53 49.03 -8.17
CA LEU A 659 -6.51 50.45 -7.84
C LEU A 659 -5.39 51.17 -8.61
N LEU A 660 -5.51 52.49 -8.73
CA LEU A 660 -4.53 53.35 -9.39
C LEU A 660 -4.01 54.41 -8.41
N VAL A 661 -2.69 54.49 -8.24
CA VAL A 661 -2.01 55.50 -7.41
C VAL A 661 -1.35 56.55 -8.30
N THR A 662 -1.63 57.83 -8.05
CA THR A 662 -1.00 58.97 -8.75
C THR A 662 -0.39 59.94 -7.75
N ALA A 663 0.79 60.47 -8.09
CA ALA A 663 1.35 61.67 -7.46
C ALA A 663 0.88 62.93 -8.21
N THR A 664 0.91 64.07 -7.54
CA THR A 664 0.78 65.39 -8.16
C THR A 664 1.75 66.33 -7.47
N ASP A 665 2.64 66.96 -8.26
CA ASP A 665 3.72 67.80 -7.75
C ASP A 665 3.21 69.18 -7.26
N VAL A 666 4.14 70.03 -6.82
CA VAL A 666 3.84 71.41 -6.39
C VAL A 666 3.49 72.37 -7.54
N ALA A 667 3.79 71.99 -8.80
CA ALA A 667 3.40 72.71 -10.01
C ALA A 667 2.02 72.25 -10.56
N SER A 668 1.40 71.25 -9.92
CA SER A 668 0.16 70.57 -10.33
C SER A 668 0.26 69.67 -11.57
N ASN A 669 1.46 69.23 -11.96
CA ASN A 669 1.60 68.14 -12.93
C ASN A 669 1.28 66.80 -12.24
N ALA A 670 0.53 65.92 -12.91
CA ALA A 670 0.15 64.62 -12.37
C ALA A 670 1.01 63.50 -12.98
N SER A 671 1.44 62.55 -12.14
CA SER A 671 2.24 61.40 -12.58
C SER A 671 1.45 60.47 -13.51
N ASN A 672 2.17 59.62 -14.24
CA ASN A 672 1.58 58.36 -14.68
C ASN A 672 1.07 57.56 -13.47
N ALA A 673 -0.03 56.82 -13.64
CA ALA A 673 -0.61 56.04 -12.56
C ALA A 673 0.15 54.71 -12.35
N THR A 674 0.45 54.37 -11.10
CA THR A 674 0.94 53.04 -10.71
C THR A 674 -0.26 52.14 -10.38
N PRO A 675 -0.48 51.04 -11.12
CA PRO A 675 -1.47 50.04 -10.75
C PRO A 675 -1.03 49.27 -9.51
N ILE A 676 -1.92 49.15 -8.54
CA ILE A 676 -1.76 48.26 -7.38
C ILE A 676 -3.02 47.42 -7.20
N LYS A 677 -2.93 46.41 -6.34
CA LYS A 677 -4.06 45.54 -6.00
C LYS A 677 -4.16 45.44 -4.49
N THR A 678 -5.37 45.49 -3.92
CA THR A 678 -5.53 45.08 -2.52
C THR A 678 -5.22 43.57 -2.40
N PRO A 679 -4.58 43.13 -1.30
CA PRO A 679 -4.42 41.72 -1.02
C PRO A 679 -5.72 40.92 -1.14
N ALA A 680 -5.60 39.63 -1.43
CA ALA A 680 -6.67 38.70 -1.10
C ALA A 680 -6.89 38.70 0.41
N ASP A 681 -8.13 38.61 0.86
CA ASP A 681 -8.37 38.34 2.28
C ASP A 681 -7.83 36.94 2.60
N VAL A 682 -6.98 36.85 3.62
CA VAL A 682 -6.47 35.57 4.10
C VAL A 682 -7.62 34.72 4.61
N THR A 683 -7.86 33.57 3.97
CA THR A 683 -8.89 32.62 4.39
C THR A 683 -8.30 31.62 5.38
N LEU A 684 -9.14 31.04 6.25
CA LEU A 684 -8.78 29.80 6.92
C LEU A 684 -8.86 28.68 5.89
N ILE A 685 -7.84 27.82 5.84
CA ILE A 685 -7.90 26.57 5.10
C ILE A 685 -8.91 25.69 5.83
N ALA A 686 -10.02 25.38 5.16
CA ALA A 686 -11.04 24.50 5.69
C ALA A 686 -10.42 23.14 6.05
N PRO A 687 -10.72 22.57 7.23
CA PRO A 687 -10.27 21.24 7.59
C PRO A 687 -10.65 20.19 6.55
N THR A 688 -9.69 19.39 6.11
CA THR A 688 -9.96 18.29 5.18
C THR A 688 -10.47 17.06 5.93
N GLY A 689 -11.36 16.30 5.28
CA GLY A 689 -11.97 15.11 5.85
C GLY A 689 -13.08 15.39 6.88
N VAL A 690 -13.80 14.33 7.22
CA VAL A 690 -14.87 14.31 8.23
C VAL A 690 -14.26 14.01 9.58
N LEU A 691 -14.58 14.79 10.62
CA LEU A 691 -14.25 14.41 11.99
C LEU A 691 -15.11 13.20 12.39
N THR A 692 -14.49 12.22 13.03
CA THR A 692 -15.20 11.13 13.69
C THR A 692 -15.05 11.22 15.20
N ALA A 693 -16.09 10.80 15.90
CA ALA A 693 -16.04 10.45 17.31
C ALA A 693 -16.90 9.20 17.53
N THR A 694 -16.64 8.47 18.60
CA THR A 694 -17.46 7.32 19.02
C THR A 694 -18.07 7.59 20.39
N THR A 695 -19.32 7.19 20.58
CA THR A 695 -19.92 7.05 21.91
C THR A 695 -19.21 5.94 22.70
N SER A 696 -19.33 5.90 24.03
CA SER A 696 -18.71 4.82 24.81
C SER A 696 -19.36 3.44 24.63
N ALA A 697 -20.64 3.42 24.25
CA ALA A 697 -21.44 2.24 23.94
C ALA A 697 -22.65 2.64 23.08
N VAL A 698 -23.29 1.67 22.41
CA VAL A 698 -24.44 1.90 21.54
C VAL A 698 -25.56 2.67 22.24
N GLY A 699 -25.96 3.81 21.68
CA GLY A 699 -26.99 4.70 22.21
C GLY A 699 -26.56 5.62 23.36
N ALA A 700 -25.27 5.65 23.73
CA ALA A 700 -24.76 6.63 24.70
C ALA A 700 -24.65 8.05 24.10
N ALA A 701 -24.50 9.05 24.97
CA ALA A 701 -24.51 10.48 24.61
C ALA A 701 -23.33 11.24 25.22
N ASP A 702 -22.14 10.65 25.12
CA ASP A 702 -20.89 11.07 25.78
C ASP A 702 -19.69 11.23 24.82
N ALA A 703 -19.91 11.12 23.51
CA ALA A 703 -18.83 11.17 22.54
C ALA A 703 -18.11 12.52 22.55
N THR A 704 -16.77 12.47 22.54
CA THR A 704 -15.89 13.65 22.52
C THR A 704 -15.12 13.69 21.22
N ALA A 705 -15.32 14.72 20.41
CA ALA A 705 -14.54 14.97 19.20
C ALA A 705 -13.22 15.69 19.52
N THR A 706 -12.12 15.27 18.88
CA THR A 706 -10.84 15.98 18.96
C THR A 706 -10.86 17.18 18.02
N LEU A 707 -11.20 18.36 18.56
CA LEU A 707 -11.23 19.61 17.80
C LEU A 707 -9.85 20.28 17.82
N THR A 708 -9.41 20.83 16.68
CA THR A 708 -8.16 21.61 16.65
C THR A 708 -8.34 23.00 17.25
N THR A 709 -7.31 23.48 17.95
CA THR A 709 -7.23 24.85 18.50
C THR A 709 -6.54 25.83 17.55
N THR A 710 -5.97 25.35 16.44
CA THR A 710 -5.33 26.16 15.38
C THR A 710 -5.70 25.64 13.99
N LEU A 711 -5.95 26.55 13.06
CA LEU A 711 -6.04 26.24 11.62
C LEU A 711 -4.97 27.00 10.84
N LYS A 712 -4.59 26.46 9.68
CA LYS A 712 -3.73 27.18 8.74
C LYS A 712 -4.54 28.26 8.04
N ASN A 713 -3.98 29.47 7.88
CA ASN A 713 -4.47 30.41 6.88
C ASN A 713 -3.96 30.04 5.48
N SER A 714 -4.46 30.72 4.45
CA SER A 714 -4.05 30.58 3.04
C SER A 714 -2.56 30.86 2.76
N GLU A 715 -1.81 31.37 3.73
CA GLU A 715 -0.37 31.65 3.67
C GLU A 715 0.47 30.60 4.45
N GLY A 716 -0.17 29.63 5.10
CA GLY A 716 0.48 28.56 5.86
C GLY A 716 0.83 28.91 7.32
N ALA A 717 0.41 30.07 7.83
CA ALA A 717 0.56 30.46 9.23
C ALA A 717 -0.52 29.82 10.12
N ASP A 718 -0.17 29.49 11.37
CA ASP A 718 -1.10 28.92 12.36
C ASP A 718 -1.93 30.01 13.06
N VAL A 719 -3.24 29.99 12.84
CA VAL A 719 -4.21 30.92 13.41
C VAL A 719 -4.96 30.23 14.55
N PRO A 720 -4.97 30.77 15.78
CA PRO A 720 -5.81 30.27 16.86
C PRO A 720 -7.31 30.38 16.53
N VAL A 721 -8.05 29.29 16.72
CA VAL A 721 -9.50 29.22 16.43
C VAL A 721 -10.29 28.79 17.67
N THR A 722 -11.54 29.25 17.75
CA THR A 722 -12.54 28.69 18.67
C THR A 722 -13.53 27.84 17.88
N ALA A 723 -13.81 26.62 18.35
CA ALA A 723 -14.71 25.68 17.69
C ALA A 723 -16.04 25.56 18.45
N ALA A 724 -17.16 25.53 17.73
CA ALA A 724 -18.50 25.28 18.26
C ALA A 724 -19.17 24.14 17.49
N ILE A 725 -19.82 23.21 18.20
CA ILE A 725 -20.54 22.07 17.61
C ILE A 725 -22.03 22.41 17.55
N THR A 726 -22.69 22.19 16.41
CA THR A 726 -24.14 22.36 16.24
C THR A 726 -24.81 21.12 15.64
N ASN A 727 -26.08 20.90 16.01
CA ASN A 727 -26.93 19.87 15.39
C ASN A 727 -27.63 20.41 14.12
N ALA A 728 -28.37 19.53 13.43
CA ALA A 728 -29.15 19.89 12.23
C ALA A 728 -30.27 20.93 12.47
N MET A 729 -30.58 21.30 13.72
CA MET A 729 -31.52 22.37 14.09
C MET A 729 -30.81 23.69 14.43
N GLY A 730 -29.47 23.72 14.36
CA GLY A 730 -28.64 24.90 14.65
C GLY A 730 -28.35 25.13 16.14
N GLU A 731 -28.76 24.22 17.03
CA GLU A 731 -28.51 24.34 18.47
C GLU A 731 -27.05 23.98 18.78
N THR A 732 -26.38 24.75 19.64
CA THR A 732 -25.00 24.47 20.08
C THR A 732 -24.96 23.37 21.14
N LEU A 733 -24.04 22.41 20.99
CA LEU A 733 -23.84 21.29 21.93
C LEU A 733 -22.47 21.33 22.61
N THR A 734 -22.41 20.79 23.82
CA THR A 734 -21.16 20.56 24.55
C THR A 734 -20.39 19.40 23.91
N ASN A 735 -19.11 19.61 23.58
CA ASN A 735 -18.23 18.50 23.21
C ASN A 735 -18.05 17.54 24.40
N GLY A 736 -18.22 16.23 24.20
CA GLY A 736 -18.33 15.25 25.29
C GLY A 736 -19.76 15.04 25.81
N GLN A 737 -20.77 15.57 25.13
CA GLN A 737 -22.19 15.28 25.35
C GLN A 737 -22.93 14.99 24.04
N LEU A 738 -22.27 14.26 23.12
CA LEU A 738 -22.76 13.97 21.78
C LEU A 738 -23.21 12.51 21.69
N ALA A 739 -24.35 12.27 21.03
CA ALA A 739 -24.86 10.94 20.71
C ALA A 739 -24.55 10.58 19.26
N ALA A 740 -24.78 9.34 18.85
CA ALA A 740 -24.62 8.94 17.44
C ALA A 740 -25.50 9.80 16.51
N GLY A 741 -24.90 10.34 15.44
CA GLY A 741 -25.53 11.29 14.54
C GLY A 741 -24.54 12.25 13.87
N THR A 742 -25.08 13.16 13.05
CA THR A 742 -24.29 14.10 12.24
C THR A 742 -24.43 15.52 12.75
N TYR A 743 -23.28 16.18 12.91
CA TYR A 743 -23.12 17.52 13.47
C TYR A 743 -22.23 18.39 12.57
N LEU A 744 -22.30 19.71 12.75
CA LEU A 744 -21.37 20.65 12.14
C LEU A 744 -20.45 21.23 13.22
N VAL A 745 -19.15 21.31 12.93
CA VAL A 745 -18.17 22.03 13.75
C VAL A 745 -17.81 23.32 13.03
N THR A 746 -18.22 24.45 13.57
CA THR A 746 -17.85 25.78 13.07
C THR A 746 -16.60 26.26 13.80
N TYR A 747 -15.52 26.50 13.06
CA TYR A 747 -14.30 27.13 13.55
C TYR A 747 -14.33 28.62 13.22
N MET A 748 -14.09 29.45 14.24
CA MET A 748 -14.17 30.91 14.17
C MET A 748 -12.83 31.53 14.57
N ALA A 749 -12.41 32.62 13.90
CA ALA A 749 -11.27 33.45 14.30
C ALA A 749 -11.48 34.92 13.92
N ALA A 750 -10.98 35.84 14.74
CA ALA A 750 -11.14 37.28 14.49
C ALA A 750 -10.36 37.72 13.24
N GLY A 751 -11.04 38.40 12.31
CA GLY A 751 -10.47 38.83 11.04
C GLY A 751 -10.50 37.78 9.92
N TYR A 752 -11.11 36.63 10.17
CA TYR A 752 -11.31 35.54 9.19
C TYR A 752 -12.82 35.26 9.00
N GLY A 753 -13.16 34.58 7.90
CA GLY A 753 -14.47 33.95 7.75
C GLY A 753 -14.54 32.61 8.48
N ASP A 754 -15.70 32.30 9.06
CA ASP A 754 -15.93 31.01 9.71
C ASP A 754 -15.81 29.84 8.71
N VAL A 755 -15.21 28.73 9.13
CA VAL A 755 -15.12 27.50 8.33
C VAL A 755 -15.80 26.34 9.05
N VAL A 756 -16.60 25.57 8.31
CA VAL A 756 -17.35 24.43 8.84
C VAL A 756 -16.71 23.11 8.46
N GLN A 757 -16.73 22.14 9.38
CA GLN A 757 -16.34 20.75 9.16
C GLN A 757 -17.48 19.83 9.59
N LEU A 758 -17.69 18.74 8.85
CA LEU A 758 -18.65 17.71 9.24
C LEU A 758 -18.07 16.88 10.40
N LEU A 759 -18.87 16.64 11.44
CA LEU A 759 -18.59 15.69 12.51
C LEU A 759 -19.63 14.58 12.46
N VAL A 760 -19.20 13.36 12.19
CA VAL A 760 -20.04 12.16 12.32
C VAL A 760 -19.67 11.48 13.63
N VAL A 761 -20.63 11.41 14.54
CA VAL A 761 -20.54 10.58 15.73
C VAL A 761 -21.13 9.23 15.38
N SER A 762 -20.30 8.19 15.41
CA SER A 762 -20.75 6.80 15.34
C SER A 762 -21.03 6.28 16.75
N ASP A 763 -21.83 5.23 16.85
CA ASP A 763 -21.85 4.47 18.10
C ASP A 763 -20.53 3.71 18.31
N GLY A 764 -20.14 3.53 19.57
CA GLY A 764 -19.04 2.63 19.95
C GLY A 764 -19.33 1.19 19.54
N VAL A 765 -18.28 0.42 19.24
CA VAL A 765 -18.43 -1.01 18.93
C VAL A 765 -19.03 -1.76 20.12
N ASP A 766 -20.12 -2.48 19.89
CA ASP A 766 -20.64 -3.37 20.92
C ASP A 766 -19.69 -4.55 21.08
N THR A 767 -19.20 -4.73 22.31
CA THR A 767 -18.30 -5.82 22.72
C THR A 767 -18.95 -6.73 23.76
N THR A 768 -20.27 -6.56 23.95
CA THR A 768 -21.05 -7.25 24.98
C THR A 768 -21.50 -8.60 24.46
N ALA A 769 -20.72 -9.65 24.75
CA ALA A 769 -21.10 -11.01 24.39
C ALA A 769 -22.49 -11.41 24.96
N PRO A 770 -23.34 -12.14 24.20
CA PRO A 770 -24.58 -12.69 24.70
C PRO A 770 -24.36 -13.54 25.96
N ALA A 771 -25.38 -13.62 26.81
CA ALA A 771 -25.42 -14.66 27.83
C ALA A 771 -25.40 -16.07 27.19
N ALA A 772 -24.73 -17.02 27.85
CA ALA A 772 -24.64 -18.40 27.38
C ALA A 772 -26.04 -19.02 27.16
N PRO A 773 -26.32 -19.69 26.02
CA PRO A 773 -27.61 -20.32 25.73
C PRO A 773 -28.06 -21.29 26.82
N VAL A 774 -29.28 -21.14 27.31
CA VAL A 774 -29.92 -22.11 28.21
C VAL A 774 -30.54 -23.19 27.36
N VAL A 775 -30.13 -24.45 27.53
CA VAL A 775 -30.70 -25.60 26.81
C VAL A 775 -31.71 -26.31 27.71
N ASP A 776 -32.98 -26.31 27.28
CA ASP A 776 -34.10 -26.91 28.00
C ASP A 776 -34.20 -28.43 27.78
N SER A 777 -33.87 -28.90 26.57
CA SER A 777 -33.91 -30.34 26.28
C SER A 777 -32.98 -30.76 25.13
N VAL A 778 -32.52 -32.01 25.21
CA VAL A 778 -31.90 -32.74 24.10
C VAL A 778 -32.61 -34.09 24.00
N THR A 779 -33.21 -34.36 22.85
CA THR A 779 -33.99 -35.60 22.60
C THR A 779 -33.61 -36.24 21.27
N GLY A 780 -33.97 -37.52 21.07
CA GLY A 780 -33.66 -38.26 19.83
C GLY A 780 -32.71 -39.44 20.04
N ASN A 781 -32.18 -39.99 18.94
CA ASN A 781 -31.27 -41.14 18.93
C ASN A 781 -30.44 -41.20 17.63
N SER A 782 -29.42 -42.07 17.57
CA SER A 782 -28.48 -42.09 16.44
C SER A 782 -29.07 -42.61 15.12
N GLN A 783 -30.32 -43.09 15.10
CA GLN A 783 -31.03 -43.54 13.88
C GLN A 783 -32.00 -42.48 13.37
N ALA A 784 -32.62 -41.69 14.25
CA ALA A 784 -33.59 -40.65 13.91
C ALA A 784 -32.99 -39.24 13.84
N GLY A 785 -31.80 -39.02 14.40
CA GLY A 785 -31.27 -37.68 14.69
C GLY A 785 -31.67 -37.20 16.08
N TYR A 786 -31.21 -35.98 16.40
CA TYR A 786 -31.43 -35.34 17.70
C TYR A 786 -32.08 -33.96 17.53
N ILE A 787 -32.83 -33.52 18.53
CA ILE A 787 -33.44 -32.19 18.59
C ILE A 787 -32.99 -31.53 19.90
N VAL A 788 -32.49 -30.30 19.79
CA VAL A 788 -32.05 -29.44 20.90
C VAL A 788 -32.99 -28.23 20.96
N THR A 789 -33.54 -27.95 22.13
CA THR A 789 -34.41 -26.78 22.39
C THR A 789 -33.84 -25.92 23.51
N GLY A 790 -34.02 -24.61 23.44
CA GLY A 790 -33.50 -23.71 24.47
C GLY A 790 -33.90 -22.25 24.28
N THR A 791 -33.29 -21.38 25.07
CA THR A 791 -33.39 -19.92 24.97
C THR A 791 -32.00 -19.27 24.97
N ALA A 792 -31.86 -18.15 24.26
CA ALA A 792 -30.72 -17.25 24.33
C ALA A 792 -31.17 -15.81 24.02
N GLU A 793 -30.24 -14.90 23.75
CA GLU A 793 -30.57 -13.53 23.38
C GLU A 793 -31.48 -13.46 22.12
N PRO A 794 -32.56 -12.65 22.11
CA PRO A 794 -33.48 -12.57 20.97
C PRO A 794 -32.83 -12.14 19.65
N ASN A 795 -33.17 -12.86 18.58
CA ASN A 795 -32.61 -12.72 17.22
C ASN A 795 -31.11 -13.03 17.07
N SER A 796 -30.43 -13.55 18.10
CA SER A 796 -29.05 -14.05 18.00
C SER A 796 -28.95 -15.34 17.17
N SER A 797 -27.78 -15.58 16.58
CA SER A 797 -27.46 -16.81 15.85
C SER A 797 -26.98 -17.89 16.83
N ILE A 798 -27.54 -19.08 16.74
CA ILE A 798 -27.16 -20.25 17.55
C ILE A 798 -26.32 -21.20 16.70
N ALA A 799 -25.18 -21.62 17.24
CA ALA A 799 -24.38 -22.71 16.69
C ALA A 799 -24.17 -23.82 17.71
N ILE A 800 -24.31 -25.07 17.27
CA ILE A 800 -23.98 -26.28 18.04
C ILE A 800 -22.76 -26.92 17.37
N LYS A 801 -21.69 -27.14 18.14
CA LYS A 801 -20.40 -27.67 17.67
C LYS A 801 -19.97 -28.91 18.45
N ASP A 802 -19.13 -29.74 17.85
CA ASP A 802 -18.43 -30.80 18.56
C ASP A 802 -17.19 -30.27 19.33
N THR A 803 -16.56 -31.15 20.10
CA THR A 803 -15.33 -30.84 20.88
C THR A 803 -14.08 -30.61 20.03
N ALA A 804 -14.16 -30.80 18.70
CA ALA A 804 -13.13 -30.43 17.73
C ALA A 804 -13.43 -29.10 17.00
N GLY A 805 -14.58 -28.46 17.29
CA GLY A 805 -15.00 -27.18 16.73
C GLY A 805 -15.87 -27.27 15.46
N ASN A 806 -16.20 -28.47 14.99
CA ASN A 806 -17.02 -28.65 13.78
C ASN A 806 -18.49 -28.36 14.09
N THR A 807 -19.16 -27.55 13.26
CA THR A 807 -20.57 -27.21 13.42
C THR A 807 -21.47 -28.39 13.04
N MET A 808 -22.30 -28.85 13.98
CA MET A 808 -23.26 -29.96 13.83
C MET A 808 -24.69 -29.47 13.54
N GLY A 809 -24.99 -28.20 13.83
CA GLY A 809 -26.25 -27.55 13.47
C GLY A 809 -26.27 -26.07 13.86
N THR A 810 -27.13 -25.29 13.21
CA THR A 810 -27.35 -23.86 13.48
C THR A 810 -28.83 -23.50 13.42
N THR A 811 -29.20 -22.38 14.04
CA THR A 811 -30.51 -21.72 13.87
C THR A 811 -30.40 -20.25 14.31
N THR A 812 -31.49 -19.50 14.32
CA THR A 812 -31.58 -18.18 14.99
C THR A 812 -32.63 -18.24 16.10
N THR A 813 -32.44 -17.51 17.19
CA THR A 813 -33.50 -17.36 18.21
C THR A 813 -34.68 -16.54 17.68
N SER A 814 -35.85 -16.74 18.27
CA SER A 814 -37.03 -15.91 18.04
C SER A 814 -36.85 -14.49 18.62
N PRO A 815 -37.72 -13.53 18.29
CA PRO A 815 -37.81 -12.25 18.99
C PRO A 815 -38.17 -12.34 20.49
N ALA A 816 -38.49 -13.55 21.00
CA ALA A 816 -38.68 -13.83 22.42
C ALA A 816 -37.49 -14.59 23.07
N GLY A 817 -36.50 -15.01 22.27
CA GLY A 817 -35.28 -15.70 22.71
C GLY A 817 -35.28 -17.22 22.48
N ASP A 818 -36.40 -17.84 22.12
CA ASP A 818 -36.51 -19.30 21.95
C ASP A 818 -35.75 -19.80 20.71
N PHE A 819 -35.14 -20.97 20.78
CA PHE A 819 -34.53 -21.64 19.63
C PHE A 819 -34.83 -23.15 19.58
N THR A 820 -34.66 -23.73 18.39
CA THR A 820 -34.68 -25.18 18.17
C THR A 820 -33.70 -25.55 17.04
N VAL A 821 -32.85 -26.55 17.26
CA VAL A 821 -31.87 -27.07 16.30
C VAL A 821 -32.07 -28.57 16.14
N THR A 822 -32.11 -29.05 14.90
CA THR A 822 -32.10 -30.48 14.57
C THR A 822 -30.69 -30.90 14.15
N LEU A 823 -30.16 -31.96 14.76
CA LEU A 823 -28.83 -32.52 14.52
C LEU A 823 -28.94 -33.91 13.85
N PRO A 824 -28.03 -34.26 12.93
CA PRO A 824 -28.07 -35.56 12.25
C PRO A 824 -27.68 -36.71 13.18
N GLY A 825 -28.26 -37.91 12.96
CA GLY A 825 -27.97 -39.10 13.77
C GLY A 825 -26.50 -39.55 13.74
N SER A 826 -25.73 -39.11 12.74
CA SER A 826 -24.28 -39.31 12.61
C SER A 826 -23.45 -38.64 13.71
N VAL A 827 -24.02 -37.72 14.50
CA VAL A 827 -23.40 -37.21 15.74
C VAL A 827 -23.18 -38.35 16.75
N GLY A 828 -24.02 -39.39 16.72
CA GLY A 828 -23.91 -40.57 17.58
C GLY A 828 -24.44 -40.37 19.00
N PRO A 829 -24.55 -41.47 19.78
CA PRO A 829 -25.07 -41.46 21.15
C PRO A 829 -23.99 -41.15 22.19
N ASN A 830 -24.34 -40.37 23.22
CA ASN A 830 -23.42 -39.88 24.27
C ASN A 830 -22.28 -39.02 23.71
N ALA A 831 -22.57 -38.21 22.69
CA ALA A 831 -21.61 -37.26 22.12
C ALA A 831 -21.68 -35.92 22.88
N ASP A 832 -20.52 -35.45 23.34
CA ASP A 832 -20.36 -34.13 23.96
C ASP A 832 -20.36 -33.03 22.88
N LEU A 833 -21.21 -32.01 23.08
CA LEU A 833 -21.36 -30.86 22.17
C LEU A 833 -21.35 -29.54 22.97
N LEU A 834 -21.12 -28.44 22.26
CA LEU A 834 -21.09 -27.07 22.78
C LEU A 834 -22.09 -26.19 22.02
N VAL A 835 -22.92 -25.44 22.74
CA VAL A 835 -23.91 -24.50 22.18
C VAL A 835 -23.48 -23.06 22.48
N THR A 836 -23.37 -22.22 21.45
CA THR A 836 -23.02 -20.79 21.56
C THR A 836 -24.05 -19.93 20.85
N ALA A 837 -24.40 -18.79 21.45
CA ALA A 837 -25.08 -17.68 20.77
C ALA A 837 -24.06 -16.72 20.14
N THR A 838 -24.52 -15.91 19.19
CA THR A 838 -23.75 -14.82 18.58
C THR A 838 -24.72 -13.69 18.23
N ASP A 839 -24.48 -12.50 18.75
CA ASP A 839 -25.33 -11.32 18.55
C ASP A 839 -25.24 -10.75 17.10
N ALA A 840 -25.91 -9.63 16.86
CA ALA A 840 -25.83 -8.89 15.60
C ALA A 840 -24.48 -8.15 15.39
N ALA A 841 -23.70 -7.93 16.46
CA ALA A 841 -22.36 -7.34 16.41
C ALA A 841 -21.25 -8.40 16.22
N SER A 842 -21.61 -9.68 16.11
CA SER A 842 -20.73 -10.85 16.03
C SER A 842 -19.95 -11.20 17.32
N ASN A 843 -20.35 -10.71 18.49
CA ASN A 843 -19.82 -11.21 19.76
C ASN A 843 -20.40 -12.60 20.06
N ALA A 844 -19.54 -13.57 20.35
CA ALA A 844 -19.94 -14.93 20.70
C ALA A 844 -20.08 -15.11 22.22
N SER A 845 -21.13 -15.81 22.66
CA SER A 845 -21.36 -16.13 24.07
C SER A 845 -20.33 -17.12 24.63
N ASP A 846 -20.27 -17.22 25.96
CA ASP A 846 -19.79 -18.43 26.61
C ASP A 846 -20.56 -19.67 26.10
N ALA A 847 -19.91 -20.83 26.09
CA ALA A 847 -20.44 -22.05 25.50
C ALA A 847 -21.13 -22.97 26.54
N THR A 848 -22.38 -23.35 26.27
CA THR A 848 -23.13 -24.30 27.11
C THR A 848 -22.89 -25.74 26.64
N PRO A 849 -22.31 -26.62 27.49
CA PRO A 849 -22.07 -28.01 27.14
C PRO A 849 -23.35 -28.87 27.25
N ILE A 850 -23.56 -29.77 26.29
CA ILE A 850 -24.68 -30.72 26.25
C ILE A 850 -24.21 -32.10 25.78
N THR A 851 -25.02 -33.14 26.04
CA THR A 851 -24.73 -34.52 25.62
C THR A 851 -25.91 -35.14 24.87
N THR A 852 -25.65 -35.91 23.81
CA THR A 852 -26.73 -36.62 23.09
C THR A 852 -27.19 -37.89 23.83
N PRO A 853 -28.50 -38.20 23.85
CA PRO A 853 -29.01 -39.43 24.45
C PRO A 853 -28.43 -40.75 23.89
N ALA A 854 -28.40 -41.77 24.75
CA ALA A 854 -28.04 -43.14 24.43
C ALA A 854 -29.16 -43.90 23.68
N ASN A 855 -28.79 -44.95 22.94
CA ASN A 855 -29.75 -45.88 22.33
C ASN A 855 -30.18 -46.96 23.35
N PRO A 856 -31.47 -47.34 23.41
CA PRO A 856 -31.95 -48.44 24.25
C PRO A 856 -31.61 -49.83 23.67
N GLY A 857 -31.58 -50.84 24.53
CA GLY A 857 -31.32 -52.25 24.17
C GLY A 857 -32.39 -53.23 24.71
N ASP A 858 -32.30 -54.50 24.30
CA ASP A 858 -33.21 -55.56 24.74
C ASP A 858 -32.93 -55.99 26.19
N THR A 859 -33.98 -56.38 26.90
CA THR A 859 -33.99 -56.75 28.34
C THR A 859 -34.97 -57.91 28.64
N THR A 860 -35.46 -58.61 27.61
CA THR A 860 -36.47 -59.67 27.76
C THR A 860 -35.84 -61.00 28.13
N ALA A 861 -36.21 -61.59 29.26
CA ALA A 861 -35.64 -62.87 29.72
C ALA A 861 -36.34 -64.11 29.10
N PRO A 862 -35.59 -65.19 28.84
CA PRO A 862 -36.12 -66.44 28.31
C PRO A 862 -37.00 -67.20 29.31
N ASP A 863 -37.75 -68.19 28.83
CA ASP A 863 -38.59 -69.06 29.67
C ASP A 863 -37.78 -70.08 30.51
N ALA A 864 -38.39 -70.55 31.60
CA ALA A 864 -37.78 -71.53 32.51
C ALA A 864 -37.61 -72.92 31.84
N PRO A 865 -36.44 -73.59 31.93
CA PRO A 865 -36.21 -74.88 31.30
C PRO A 865 -37.02 -76.00 31.98
N VAL A 866 -37.70 -76.83 31.20
CA VAL A 866 -38.49 -77.96 31.69
C VAL A 866 -37.64 -79.24 31.66
N ILE A 867 -37.47 -79.89 32.81
CA ILE A 867 -36.78 -81.19 32.92
C ILE A 867 -37.77 -82.32 32.62
N THR A 868 -37.50 -83.12 31.59
CA THR A 868 -38.42 -84.17 31.11
C THR A 868 -38.05 -85.57 31.58
N LYS A 869 -36.76 -85.87 31.80
CA LYS A 869 -36.31 -87.18 32.29
C LYS A 869 -34.99 -87.07 33.03
N VAL A 870 -34.81 -87.88 34.08
CA VAL A 870 -33.52 -88.09 34.75
C VAL A 870 -33.29 -89.60 34.91
N THR A 871 -32.19 -90.12 34.39
CA THR A 871 -31.83 -91.55 34.44
C THR A 871 -30.39 -91.73 34.90
N GLY A 872 -30.03 -92.94 35.39
CA GLY A 872 -28.68 -93.27 35.87
C GLY A 872 -28.60 -93.54 37.36
N THR A 873 -27.37 -93.62 37.89
CA THR A 873 -27.04 -93.91 39.31
C THR A 873 -25.78 -93.15 39.72
N SER A 874 -25.60 -92.85 40.99
CA SER A 874 -24.49 -92.03 41.49
C SER A 874 -23.10 -92.64 41.18
N GLN A 875 -23.03 -93.97 41.04
CA GLN A 875 -21.82 -94.71 40.69
C GLN A 875 -21.51 -94.77 39.19
N ALA A 876 -22.51 -94.57 38.32
CA ALA A 876 -22.36 -94.56 36.85
C ALA A 876 -22.33 -93.14 36.26
N GLY A 877 -23.08 -92.21 36.87
CA GLY A 877 -23.44 -90.91 36.31
C GLY A 877 -24.96 -90.81 36.08
N TYR A 878 -25.43 -89.60 35.77
CA TYR A 878 -26.83 -89.32 35.47
C TYR A 878 -26.98 -88.61 34.12
N THR A 879 -28.00 -88.97 33.35
CA THR A 879 -28.42 -88.27 32.14
C THR A 879 -29.71 -87.50 32.44
N ILE A 880 -29.71 -86.20 32.13
CA ILE A 880 -30.84 -85.29 32.29
C ILE A 880 -31.27 -84.83 30.89
N THR A 881 -32.54 -84.99 30.55
CA THR A 881 -33.13 -84.43 29.32
C THR A 881 -34.17 -83.37 29.65
N GLY A 882 -34.37 -82.41 28.74
CA GLY A 882 -35.35 -81.35 28.92
C GLY A 882 -35.60 -80.53 27.67
N THR A 883 -36.43 -79.51 27.81
CA THR A 883 -36.74 -78.50 26.79
C THR A 883 -36.63 -77.09 27.36
N ALA A 884 -36.14 -76.15 26.55
CA ALA A 884 -36.01 -74.74 26.88
C ALA A 884 -36.16 -73.90 25.60
N GLU A 885 -35.93 -72.59 25.67
CA GLU A 885 -35.92 -71.76 24.46
C GLU A 885 -34.82 -72.22 23.48
N ALA A 886 -35.14 -72.24 22.19
CA ALA A 886 -34.24 -72.72 21.15
C ALA A 886 -32.91 -71.93 21.14
N ASN A 887 -31.79 -72.64 21.03
CA ASN A 887 -30.43 -72.08 21.14
C ASN A 887 -30.05 -71.44 22.49
N SER A 888 -30.87 -71.49 23.54
CA SER A 888 -30.46 -71.03 24.87
C SER A 888 -29.37 -71.94 25.49
N THR A 889 -28.56 -71.40 26.41
CA THR A 889 -27.56 -72.15 27.17
C THR A 889 -28.12 -72.57 28.51
N ILE A 890 -28.14 -73.87 28.78
CA ILE A 890 -28.71 -74.47 29.98
C ILE A 890 -27.60 -74.77 30.98
N LYS A 891 -27.80 -74.42 32.25
CA LYS A 891 -26.86 -74.71 33.35
C LYS A 891 -27.59 -75.45 34.47
N LEU A 892 -27.01 -76.56 34.96
CA LEU A 892 -27.51 -77.32 36.11
C LEU A 892 -26.65 -77.07 37.35
N TYR A 893 -27.26 -76.87 38.51
CA TYR A 893 -26.59 -76.63 39.79
C TYR A 893 -27.11 -77.55 40.88
N ASP A 894 -26.26 -77.94 41.85
CA ASP A 894 -26.75 -78.61 43.07
C ASP A 894 -27.38 -77.64 44.08
N LYS A 895 -27.95 -78.17 45.16
CA LYS A 895 -28.54 -77.41 46.26
C LYS A 895 -27.56 -76.45 46.99
N SER A 896 -26.25 -76.51 46.69
CA SER A 896 -25.22 -75.57 47.18
C SER A 896 -24.81 -74.55 46.12
N ASN A 897 -25.58 -74.42 45.03
CA ASN A 897 -25.30 -73.60 43.85
C ASN A 897 -23.96 -73.90 43.15
N LYS A 898 -23.42 -75.11 43.30
CA LYS A 898 -22.25 -75.56 42.53
C LYS A 898 -22.73 -76.08 41.16
N LEU A 899 -22.14 -75.57 40.08
CA LEU A 899 -22.43 -76.03 38.72
C LEU A 899 -22.09 -77.52 38.57
N LEU A 900 -23.07 -78.31 38.13
CA LEU A 900 -22.96 -79.74 37.86
C LEU A 900 -22.64 -80.02 36.39
N GLY A 901 -23.24 -79.27 35.49
CA GLY A 901 -23.10 -79.45 34.04
C GLY A 901 -23.83 -78.37 33.24
N THR A 902 -23.59 -78.35 31.93
CA THR A 902 -24.19 -77.40 30.99
C THR A 902 -24.33 -78.04 29.61
N ALA A 903 -25.34 -77.62 28.84
CA ALA A 903 -25.48 -77.90 27.41
C ALA A 903 -26.21 -76.74 26.74
N LYS A 904 -26.14 -76.66 25.41
CA LYS A 904 -27.00 -75.76 24.64
C LYS A 904 -28.30 -76.50 24.31
N ALA A 905 -29.44 -75.82 24.37
CA ALA A 905 -30.66 -76.27 23.71
C ALA A 905 -30.47 -76.20 22.18
N ASP A 906 -31.01 -77.16 21.45
CA ASP A 906 -30.92 -77.19 20.00
C ASP A 906 -31.86 -76.17 19.32
N GLY A 907 -31.92 -76.20 17.98
CA GLY A 907 -32.79 -75.31 17.20
C GLY A 907 -34.29 -75.51 17.43
N ASN A 908 -34.69 -76.61 18.09
CA ASN A 908 -36.06 -76.93 18.46
C ASN A 908 -36.29 -76.85 19.98
N GLY A 909 -35.30 -76.39 20.76
CA GLY A 909 -35.38 -76.21 22.21
C GLY A 909 -35.02 -77.45 23.04
N ALA A 910 -34.70 -78.60 22.44
CA ALA A 910 -34.38 -79.81 23.19
C ALA A 910 -32.94 -79.78 23.73
N PHE A 911 -32.72 -80.32 24.93
CA PHE A 911 -31.37 -80.45 25.51
C PHE A 911 -31.15 -81.79 26.23
N THR A 912 -29.88 -82.18 26.35
CA THR A 912 -29.43 -83.34 27.13
C THR A 912 -28.11 -83.02 27.82
N ILE A 913 -28.02 -83.29 29.13
CA ILE A 913 -26.83 -83.06 29.96
C ILE A 913 -26.44 -84.38 30.63
N ASN A 914 -25.20 -84.81 30.42
CA ASN A 914 -24.64 -86.00 31.05
C ASN A 914 -23.71 -85.60 32.21
N LEU A 915 -24.10 -85.94 33.43
CA LEU A 915 -23.31 -85.76 34.64
C LEU A 915 -22.49 -87.02 34.91
N ALA A 916 -21.18 -86.85 35.11
CA ALA A 916 -20.29 -87.95 35.46
C ALA A 916 -20.64 -88.58 36.83
N LYS A 917 -20.19 -89.83 37.05
CA LYS A 917 -20.30 -90.51 38.35
C LYS A 917 -19.76 -89.65 39.50
N GLY A 918 -20.49 -89.62 40.61
CA GLY A 918 -20.13 -88.84 41.80
C GLY A 918 -20.29 -87.32 41.68
N SER A 919 -20.71 -86.77 40.53
CA SER A 919 -20.96 -85.31 40.41
C SER A 919 -22.10 -84.84 41.34
N ILE A 920 -23.10 -85.70 41.54
CA ILE A 920 -24.24 -85.55 42.46
C ILE A 920 -24.64 -86.94 42.98
N GLY A 921 -25.14 -87.01 44.22
CA GLY A 921 -25.58 -88.26 44.85
C GLY A 921 -26.97 -88.73 44.42
N ALA A 922 -27.39 -89.90 44.94
CA ALA A 922 -28.73 -90.44 44.73
C ALA A 922 -29.79 -89.74 45.60
N LYS A 923 -31.02 -89.59 45.07
CA LYS A 923 -32.11 -88.82 45.70
C LYS A 923 -31.69 -87.41 46.13
N GLN A 924 -30.86 -86.73 45.33
CA GLN A 924 -30.40 -85.37 45.56
C GLN A 924 -31.08 -84.40 44.61
N GLU A 925 -31.30 -83.17 45.08
CA GLU A 925 -31.95 -82.09 44.36
C GLU A 925 -30.94 -81.26 43.55
N PHE A 926 -31.34 -80.87 42.34
CA PHE A 926 -30.61 -79.95 41.47
C PHE A 926 -31.57 -78.98 40.79
N THR A 927 -31.06 -77.80 40.41
CA THR A 927 -31.80 -76.76 39.69
C THR A 927 -31.28 -76.58 38.27
N ALA A 928 -32.09 -76.00 37.40
CA ALA A 928 -31.80 -75.73 36.00
C ALA A 928 -32.24 -74.31 35.61
N ILE A 929 -31.37 -73.54 34.94
CA ILE A 929 -31.69 -72.24 34.32
C ILE A 929 -31.33 -72.25 32.83
N ALA A 930 -32.03 -71.44 32.03
CA ALA A 930 -31.71 -71.17 30.62
C ALA A 930 -31.25 -69.71 30.45
N ILE A 931 -30.42 -69.47 29.42
CA ILE A 931 -29.83 -68.15 29.16
C ILE A 931 -29.84 -67.90 27.66
N ASP A 932 -30.32 -66.73 27.24
CA ASP A 932 -30.44 -66.35 25.84
C ASP A 932 -29.11 -65.86 25.22
N ALA A 933 -29.19 -65.27 24.02
CA ALA A 933 -28.03 -64.68 23.33
C ALA A 933 -27.64 -63.27 23.81
N ALA A 934 -28.52 -62.58 24.56
CA ALA A 934 -28.25 -61.29 25.19
C ALA A 934 -27.66 -61.43 26.61
N ASN A 935 -27.67 -62.65 27.17
CA ASN A 935 -27.32 -63.05 28.53
C ASN A 935 -28.40 -62.75 29.60
N ASN A 936 -29.67 -62.66 29.21
CA ASN A 936 -30.77 -62.69 30.19
C ASN A 936 -30.95 -64.14 30.70
N GLU A 937 -31.05 -64.32 32.02
CA GLU A 937 -31.25 -65.65 32.65
C GLU A 937 -32.73 -65.88 33.02
N SER A 938 -33.23 -67.11 32.81
CA SER A 938 -34.61 -67.50 33.15
C SER A 938 -34.79 -67.95 34.60
N GLN A 939 -36.05 -68.11 35.02
CA GLN A 939 -36.38 -68.63 36.35
C GLN A 939 -35.95 -70.10 36.52
N PRO A 940 -35.49 -70.52 37.71
CA PRO A 940 -34.95 -71.86 37.93
C PRO A 940 -36.02 -72.94 38.10
N THR A 941 -35.84 -74.07 37.42
CA THR A 941 -36.62 -75.31 37.59
C THR A 941 -35.88 -76.30 38.47
N SER A 942 -36.54 -76.93 39.45
CA SER A 942 -35.93 -77.93 40.35
C SER A 942 -36.33 -79.36 39.99
N ALA A 943 -35.40 -80.30 40.12
CA ALA A 943 -35.61 -81.74 39.92
C ALA A 943 -34.75 -82.58 40.88
N MET A 944 -34.95 -83.90 40.92
CA MET A 944 -34.18 -84.83 41.76
C MET A 944 -33.57 -85.99 40.97
N THR A 945 -32.43 -86.49 41.43
CA THR A 945 -31.81 -87.71 40.92
C THR A 945 -32.53 -88.98 41.41
N PRO A 946 -32.60 -90.05 40.59
CA PRO A 946 -33.08 -91.36 41.01
C PRO A 946 -32.31 -91.96 42.21
N ALA A 947 -32.91 -93.01 42.79
CA ALA A 947 -32.24 -93.85 43.77
C ALA A 947 -31.26 -94.82 43.09
N ASP A 948 -30.13 -95.11 43.73
CA ASP A 948 -29.22 -96.17 43.28
C ASP A 948 -29.84 -97.55 43.55
N THR A 949 -29.79 -98.43 42.55
CA THR A 949 -30.26 -99.81 42.65
C THR A 949 -29.20 -100.71 43.29
N THR A 950 -29.59 -101.48 44.30
CA THR A 950 -28.72 -102.49 44.92
C THR A 950 -28.59 -103.71 44.02
N SER A 951 -27.36 -104.10 43.68
CA SER A 951 -27.08 -105.18 42.73
C SER A 951 -27.40 -106.58 43.26
N THR A 952 -28.09 -107.39 42.45
CA THR A 952 -27.90 -108.84 42.39
C THR A 952 -27.99 -109.32 40.94
N GLY A 953 -26.85 -109.73 40.37
CA GLY A 953 -26.77 -110.27 39.01
C GLY A 953 -26.76 -109.18 37.93
N GLY A 954 -26.11 -109.49 36.80
CA GLY A 954 -26.10 -108.59 35.64
C GLY A 954 -25.92 -109.39 34.35
N GLN A 955 -26.36 -108.80 33.24
CA GLN A 955 -25.94 -109.21 31.91
C GLN A 955 -26.09 -108.08 30.89
N ASN A 956 -25.43 -108.27 29.75
CA ASN A 956 -25.54 -107.46 28.54
C ASN A 956 -26.98 -107.31 28.05
N ASN A 957 -27.36 -106.14 27.51
CA ASN A 957 -28.49 -106.06 26.59
C ASN A 957 -28.41 -104.87 25.62
N THR A 958 -28.94 -105.08 24.41
CA THR A 958 -29.14 -104.06 23.37
C THR A 958 -30.41 -103.24 23.61
N PRO A 959 -30.60 -102.09 22.93
CA PRO A 959 -31.85 -101.32 23.02
C PRO A 959 -33.07 -102.12 22.58
N ASP A 960 -34.23 -101.82 23.20
CA ASP A 960 -35.55 -102.33 22.82
C ASP A 960 -36.15 -101.47 21.69
N THR A 961 -36.92 -102.11 20.81
CA THR A 961 -37.56 -101.51 19.63
C THR A 961 -39.01 -102.00 19.46
N THR A 962 -39.64 -102.47 20.54
CA THR A 962 -40.97 -103.11 20.51
C THR A 962 -42.05 -102.09 20.89
N ALA A 963 -43.02 -101.82 20.01
CA ALA A 963 -44.11 -100.89 20.31
C ALA A 963 -45.17 -101.49 21.25
N PRO A 964 -45.76 -100.67 22.17
CA PRO A 964 -46.85 -101.09 23.03
C PRO A 964 -48.15 -101.27 22.24
N ASN A 965 -49.12 -101.98 22.84
CA ASN A 965 -50.44 -102.15 22.23
C ASN A 965 -51.25 -100.83 22.21
N PRO A 966 -52.15 -100.63 21.23
CA PRO A 966 -53.03 -99.46 21.17
C PRO A 966 -53.88 -99.27 22.42
N PRO A 967 -54.05 -98.04 22.92
CA PRO A 967 -54.89 -97.77 24.07
C PRO A 967 -56.37 -97.90 23.71
N THR A 968 -57.20 -98.30 24.67
CA THR A 968 -58.67 -98.24 24.53
C THR A 968 -59.18 -96.84 24.86
N VAL A 969 -60.41 -96.54 24.44
CA VAL A 969 -61.19 -95.39 24.91
C VAL A 969 -62.57 -95.92 25.28
N ASP A 970 -62.94 -95.85 26.56
CA ASP A 970 -64.19 -96.40 27.11
C ASP A 970 -65.10 -95.35 27.74
N HIS A 971 -64.56 -94.18 28.11
CA HIS A 971 -65.30 -93.09 28.72
C HIS A 971 -65.09 -91.76 28.01
N ILE A 972 -66.17 -91.01 27.79
CA ILE A 972 -66.15 -89.61 27.37
C ILE A 972 -67.19 -88.83 28.19
N GLY A 973 -66.77 -87.74 28.81
CA GLY A 973 -67.61 -86.82 29.60
C GLY A 973 -67.34 -85.36 29.27
N GLY A 974 -68.11 -84.44 29.87
CA GLY A 974 -68.00 -82.99 29.61
C GLY A 974 -68.86 -82.49 28.44
N ASN A 975 -68.60 -81.27 27.98
CA ASN A 975 -69.31 -80.65 26.84
C ASN A 975 -68.42 -79.59 26.14
N GLY A 976 -68.79 -79.18 24.92
CA GLY A 976 -68.01 -78.24 24.11
C GLY A 976 -67.75 -76.87 24.74
N ASP A 977 -68.55 -76.43 25.72
CA ASP A 977 -68.47 -75.11 26.34
C ASP A 977 -67.56 -75.10 27.59
N THR A 978 -67.28 -76.26 28.19
CA THR A 978 -66.39 -76.40 29.37
C THR A 978 -65.22 -77.38 29.18
N GLY A 979 -65.14 -78.00 28.01
CA GLY A 979 -64.17 -79.04 27.66
C GLY A 979 -64.68 -80.46 27.91
N TYR A 980 -64.04 -81.44 27.26
CA TYR A 980 -64.34 -82.86 27.40
C TYR A 980 -63.27 -83.59 28.23
N THR A 981 -63.63 -84.72 28.82
CA THR A 981 -62.70 -85.66 29.49
C THR A 981 -62.82 -87.03 28.86
N VAL A 982 -61.68 -87.63 28.48
CA VAL A 982 -61.60 -88.92 27.78
C VAL A 982 -60.81 -89.92 28.64
N GLY A 983 -61.34 -91.11 28.85
CA GLY A 983 -60.73 -92.18 29.65
C GLY A 983 -60.68 -93.53 28.92
N GLY A 984 -59.82 -94.41 29.42
CA GLY A 984 -59.62 -95.75 28.88
C GLY A 984 -58.49 -96.51 29.59
N THR A 985 -58.01 -97.56 28.93
CA THR A 985 -56.90 -98.41 29.40
C THR A 985 -55.73 -98.46 28.41
N GLY A 986 -54.54 -98.75 28.93
CA GLY A 986 -53.32 -98.89 28.14
C GLY A 986 -52.23 -99.63 28.91
N GLU A 987 -51.01 -99.64 28.40
CA GLU A 987 -49.87 -100.25 29.08
C GLU A 987 -49.37 -99.37 30.24
N SER A 988 -49.22 -99.96 31.44
CA SER A 988 -48.86 -99.23 32.66
C SER A 988 -47.58 -98.41 32.51
N GLY A 989 -47.66 -97.09 32.72
CA GLY A 989 -46.53 -96.17 32.57
C GLY A 989 -46.26 -95.69 31.15
N ALA A 990 -46.99 -96.18 30.14
CA ALA A 990 -46.97 -95.60 28.79
C ALA A 990 -47.62 -94.20 28.79
N THR A 991 -47.22 -93.36 27.83
CA THR A 991 -47.81 -92.03 27.62
C THR A 991 -48.90 -92.11 26.57
N ILE A 992 -50.12 -91.67 26.89
CA ILE A 992 -51.24 -91.57 25.94
C ILE A 992 -51.28 -90.18 25.33
N THR A 993 -51.45 -90.11 24.00
CA THR A 993 -51.61 -88.87 23.24
C THR A 993 -52.91 -88.85 22.45
N ILE A 994 -53.73 -87.81 22.64
CA ILE A 994 -54.98 -87.59 21.88
C ILE A 994 -54.78 -86.49 20.84
N ARG A 995 -55.17 -86.75 19.58
CA ARG A 995 -54.99 -85.83 18.44
C ARG A 995 -56.26 -85.71 17.58
N ASN A 996 -56.35 -84.62 16.81
CA ASN A 996 -57.21 -84.55 15.63
C ASN A 996 -56.43 -85.13 14.42
N PRO A 997 -56.85 -86.27 13.84
CA PRO A 997 -56.13 -86.93 12.74
C PRO A 997 -56.23 -86.20 11.40
N ALA A 998 -57.14 -85.24 11.24
CA ALA A 998 -57.26 -84.43 10.01
C ALA A 998 -56.30 -83.22 9.99
N THR A 999 -55.87 -82.72 11.17
CA THR A 999 -54.97 -81.57 11.31
C THR A 999 -53.63 -81.90 11.97
N GLY A 1000 -53.49 -83.08 12.57
CA GLY A 1000 -52.30 -83.52 13.34
C GLY A 1000 -52.19 -82.94 14.76
N GLN A 1001 -53.06 -81.98 15.10
CA GLN A 1001 -53.04 -81.22 16.36
C GLN A 1001 -53.23 -82.13 17.58
N VAL A 1002 -52.34 -82.02 18.58
CA VAL A 1002 -52.51 -82.64 19.90
C VAL A 1002 -53.57 -81.85 20.69
N LEU A 1003 -54.54 -82.55 21.27
CA LEU A 1003 -55.61 -81.97 22.08
C LEU A 1003 -55.49 -82.32 23.58
N GLY A 1004 -54.64 -83.29 23.93
CA GLY A 1004 -54.27 -83.61 25.30
C GLY A 1004 -53.37 -84.85 25.41
N THR A 1005 -52.65 -84.98 26.52
CA THR A 1005 -51.79 -86.13 26.85
C THR A 1005 -51.98 -86.53 28.32
N THR A 1006 -51.60 -87.75 28.69
CA THR A 1006 -51.48 -88.22 30.07
C THR A 1006 -50.59 -89.47 30.14
N THR A 1007 -50.26 -89.96 31.33
CA THR A 1007 -49.62 -91.28 31.51
C THR A 1007 -50.60 -92.30 32.06
N VAL A 1008 -50.52 -93.55 31.60
CA VAL A 1008 -51.29 -94.67 32.15
C VAL A 1008 -50.81 -94.99 33.57
N GLY A 1009 -51.75 -95.14 34.51
CA GLY A 1009 -51.48 -95.52 35.89
C GLY A 1009 -50.95 -96.95 36.02
N ALA A 1010 -50.45 -97.29 37.21
CA ALA A 1010 -49.95 -98.63 37.54
C ALA A 1010 -51.04 -99.72 37.57
N ASP A 1011 -52.32 -99.32 37.49
CA ASP A 1011 -53.48 -100.20 37.33
C ASP A 1011 -53.90 -100.42 35.87
N GLY A 1012 -53.21 -99.79 34.91
CA GLY A 1012 -53.51 -99.86 33.48
C GLY A 1012 -54.58 -98.87 32.98
N THR A 1013 -55.07 -97.96 33.83
CA THR A 1013 -56.11 -96.97 33.48
C THR A 1013 -55.53 -95.57 33.19
N TYR A 1014 -56.25 -94.74 32.44
CA TYR A 1014 -55.86 -93.35 32.20
C TYR A 1014 -57.07 -92.40 32.02
N THR A 1015 -56.84 -91.09 32.17
CA THR A 1015 -57.81 -90.04 31.80
C THR A 1015 -57.10 -88.77 31.34
N VAL A 1016 -57.61 -88.14 30.27
CA VAL A 1016 -57.14 -86.90 29.65
C VAL A 1016 -58.27 -85.86 29.69
N LYS A 1017 -57.95 -84.58 29.95
CA LYS A 1017 -58.88 -83.46 29.74
C LYS A 1017 -58.51 -82.71 28.46
N LEU A 1018 -59.50 -82.44 27.61
CA LEU A 1018 -59.40 -81.67 26.38
C LEU A 1018 -59.88 -80.21 26.61
N PRO A 1019 -59.39 -79.23 25.85
CA PRO A 1019 -59.83 -77.83 25.96
C PRO A 1019 -61.30 -77.63 25.57
N ALA A 1020 -61.87 -76.50 25.99
CA ALA A 1020 -63.15 -76.02 25.47
C ALA A 1020 -63.01 -75.61 23.98
N GLU A 1021 -64.14 -75.55 23.28
CA GLU A 1021 -64.22 -75.32 21.82
C GLU A 1021 -63.51 -76.36 20.92
N ALA A 1022 -63.06 -77.49 21.45
CA ALA A 1022 -62.68 -78.66 20.64
C ALA A 1022 -63.85 -79.07 19.72
N GLU A 1023 -63.62 -79.13 18.41
CA GLU A 1023 -64.68 -79.12 17.39
C GLU A 1023 -65.75 -80.22 17.58
N ASN A 1024 -66.97 -79.79 17.86
CA ASN A 1024 -68.13 -80.64 18.11
C ASN A 1024 -68.36 -81.64 16.96
N ALA A 1025 -68.60 -82.92 17.30
CA ALA A 1025 -68.86 -84.02 16.38
C ALA A 1025 -67.70 -84.47 15.45
N THR A 1026 -66.46 -84.03 15.67
CA THR A 1026 -65.27 -84.54 14.96
C THR A 1026 -64.82 -85.92 15.44
N THR A 1027 -64.02 -86.61 14.62
CA THR A 1027 -63.33 -87.86 14.96
C THR A 1027 -61.92 -87.55 15.44
N LEU A 1028 -61.51 -88.13 16.57
CA LEU A 1028 -60.19 -87.98 17.19
C LEU A 1028 -59.45 -89.33 17.27
N SER A 1029 -58.14 -89.29 17.50
CA SER A 1029 -57.26 -90.47 17.60
C SER A 1029 -56.47 -90.51 18.91
N ALA A 1030 -56.28 -91.69 19.49
CA ALA A 1030 -55.45 -91.93 20.69
C ALA A 1030 -54.34 -92.96 20.39
N THR A 1031 -53.10 -92.66 20.77
CA THR A 1031 -51.92 -93.56 20.71
C THR A 1031 -51.26 -93.70 22.07
N ALA A 1032 -50.49 -94.78 22.28
CA ALA A 1032 -49.68 -95.02 23.47
C ALA A 1032 -48.19 -95.10 23.10
N THR A 1033 -47.31 -94.57 23.95
CA THR A 1033 -45.84 -94.61 23.77
C THR A 1033 -45.15 -95.16 25.00
N ASP A 1034 -44.24 -96.12 24.85
CA ASP A 1034 -43.54 -96.76 25.96
C ASP A 1034 -42.41 -95.91 26.57
N ALA A 1035 -41.70 -96.47 27.56
CA ALA A 1035 -40.59 -95.80 28.23
C ALA A 1035 -39.27 -95.71 27.41
N ALA A 1036 -39.19 -96.45 26.28
CA ALA A 1036 -38.07 -96.47 25.34
C ALA A 1036 -38.27 -95.51 24.15
N GLY A 1037 -39.52 -95.15 23.84
CA GLY A 1037 -39.93 -94.22 22.77
C GLY A 1037 -40.71 -94.87 21.63
N ASN A 1038 -41.12 -96.14 21.73
CA ASN A 1038 -41.88 -96.81 20.68
C ASN A 1038 -43.38 -96.46 20.78
N GLU A 1039 -44.03 -96.07 19.68
CA GLU A 1039 -45.45 -95.66 19.64
C GLU A 1039 -46.37 -96.72 19.00
N SER A 1040 -47.55 -96.92 19.59
CA SER A 1040 -48.59 -97.84 19.13
C SER A 1040 -49.27 -97.38 17.84
N THR A 1041 -50.03 -98.27 17.19
CA THR A 1041 -51.07 -97.82 16.25
C THR A 1041 -52.23 -97.12 16.99
N ALA A 1042 -53.05 -96.36 16.26
CA ALA A 1042 -54.01 -95.42 16.84
C ALA A 1042 -55.45 -95.97 16.94
N THR A 1043 -56.10 -95.70 18.06
CA THR A 1043 -57.54 -95.96 18.32
C THR A 1043 -58.36 -94.71 18.00
N LEU A 1044 -59.46 -94.83 17.25
CA LEU A 1044 -60.30 -93.70 16.83
C LEU A 1044 -61.62 -93.62 17.62
N PHE A 1045 -62.04 -92.41 17.98
CA PHE A 1045 -63.30 -92.14 18.69
C PHE A 1045 -63.93 -90.81 18.25
N LYS A 1046 -65.12 -90.45 18.75
CA LYS A 1046 -65.84 -89.20 18.42
C LYS A 1046 -66.35 -88.48 19.66
N LEU A 1047 -66.42 -87.15 19.59
CA LEU A 1047 -67.03 -86.31 20.64
C LEU A 1047 -68.55 -86.12 20.42
N PRO A 1048 -69.36 -86.04 21.49
CA PRO A 1048 -70.79 -85.70 21.41
C PRO A 1048 -71.06 -84.33 20.76
N SER A 1049 -72.23 -84.16 20.14
CA SER A 1049 -72.68 -82.91 19.51
C SER A 1049 -73.45 -81.98 20.46
N LYS A 1050 -73.30 -80.66 20.26
CA LYS A 1050 -74.01 -79.60 21.00
C LYS A 1050 -75.48 -79.49 20.56
N ALA A 1051 -76.40 -79.38 21.52
CA ALA A 1051 -77.83 -79.19 21.26
C ALA A 1051 -78.16 -77.73 20.91
N THR A 1052 -79.12 -77.52 20.00
CA THR A 1052 -79.51 -76.20 19.48
C THR A 1052 -80.80 -75.67 20.13
N GLY A 1053 -80.80 -74.37 20.46
CA GLY A 1053 -81.98 -73.58 20.85
C GLY A 1053 -82.30 -72.53 19.75
N MET A 1054 -83.58 -72.14 19.62
CA MET A 1054 -84.08 -71.50 18.38
C MET A 1054 -84.71 -70.10 18.60
N SER A 1055 -84.63 -69.27 17.56
CA SER A 1055 -84.91 -67.82 17.49
C SER A 1055 -86.39 -67.40 17.71
N PRO A 1056 -86.69 -66.09 17.82
CA PRO A 1056 -86.79 -65.19 16.64
C PRO A 1056 -85.96 -63.87 16.80
N MET A 1057 -85.37 -63.22 15.79
CA MET A 1057 -85.65 -63.02 14.33
C MET A 1057 -86.55 -61.80 14.01
N SER A 1058 -85.97 -60.77 13.39
CA SER A 1058 -86.59 -60.03 12.27
C SER A 1058 -85.57 -59.30 11.38
N ASN A 1059 -85.91 -59.28 10.09
CA ASN A 1059 -85.25 -58.86 8.84
C ASN A 1059 -84.67 -57.42 8.73
N SER A 1060 -84.04 -56.99 7.61
CA SER A 1060 -83.18 -57.62 6.56
C SER A 1060 -82.99 -56.63 5.37
N TYR A 1061 -81.99 -56.89 4.50
CA TYR A 1061 -81.85 -56.44 3.09
C TYR A 1061 -81.57 -54.92 2.82
N ASN A 1062 -80.86 -54.52 1.74
CA ASN A 1062 -80.26 -55.28 0.62
C ASN A 1062 -78.98 -54.66 -0.01
N SER A 1063 -78.35 -55.44 -0.90
CA SER A 1063 -77.46 -55.14 -2.07
C SER A 1063 -77.24 -53.68 -2.55
N GLY A 1064 -76.13 -53.32 -3.21
CA GLY A 1064 -74.91 -54.07 -3.59
C GLY A 1064 -74.42 -53.84 -5.05
N THR A 1065 -73.27 -54.43 -5.40
CA THR A 1065 -72.74 -54.73 -6.77
C THR A 1065 -72.21 -53.64 -7.73
N MET A 1066 -71.25 -54.08 -8.58
CA MET A 1066 -70.67 -53.48 -9.82
C MET A 1066 -69.65 -52.31 -9.65
N ALA A 1067 -68.56 -52.12 -10.43
CA ALA A 1067 -67.75 -52.86 -11.43
C ALA A 1067 -67.45 -52.04 -12.72
N ALA A 1068 -66.22 -51.49 -12.84
CA ALA A 1068 -65.58 -50.86 -14.02
C ALA A 1068 -64.18 -50.32 -13.60
N MET A 1069 -63.17 -50.03 -14.43
CA MET A 1069 -62.81 -50.43 -15.81
C MET A 1069 -61.28 -50.18 -16.04
N LYS A 1070 -60.73 -50.80 -17.10
CA LYS A 1070 -59.57 -50.45 -17.99
C LYS A 1070 -58.69 -49.23 -17.60
N SER A 1071 -57.35 -49.23 -17.69
CA SER A 1071 -56.35 -49.82 -18.63
C SER A 1071 -56.11 -49.08 -19.96
N THR A 1072 -54.91 -48.48 -20.08
CA THR A 1072 -54.05 -48.19 -21.28
C THR A 1072 -54.48 -47.27 -22.44
N LYS A 1073 -53.74 -46.15 -22.63
CA LYS A 1073 -53.07 -45.65 -23.87
C LYS A 1073 -52.36 -44.30 -23.57
N SER A 1074 -51.33 -43.81 -24.29
CA SER A 1074 -50.65 -44.25 -25.55
C SER A 1074 -49.18 -43.77 -25.66
N LEU A 1075 -48.40 -44.43 -26.54
CA LEU A 1075 -47.00 -44.16 -27.00
C LEU A 1075 -46.91 -42.94 -27.96
N PRO A 1076 -45.73 -42.32 -28.28
CA PRO A 1076 -44.48 -42.90 -28.88
C PRO A 1076 -43.18 -42.58 -28.09
N MET A 1077 -41.97 -43.17 -28.28
CA MET A 1077 -41.20 -43.72 -29.44
C MET A 1077 -40.56 -42.63 -30.35
N THR A 1078 -39.32 -42.72 -30.89
CA THR A 1078 -38.19 -43.69 -30.80
C THR A 1078 -36.89 -43.05 -31.33
N GLY A 1079 -35.71 -43.58 -30.99
CA GLY A 1079 -34.43 -43.26 -31.66
C GLY A 1079 -33.22 -44.04 -31.10
N GLU A 1080 -32.55 -44.84 -31.94
CA GLU A 1080 -31.41 -45.73 -31.59
C GLU A 1080 -30.06 -45.09 -32.06
N ALA A 1081 -28.83 -45.62 -31.87
CA ALA A 1081 -28.35 -46.97 -31.48
C ALA A 1081 -26.86 -46.95 -31.01
N SER A 1082 -26.40 -48.05 -30.34
CA SER A 1082 -25.01 -48.62 -30.36
C SER A 1082 -23.80 -47.77 -29.88
N THR A 1083 -22.64 -48.28 -29.40
CA THR A 1083 -22.07 -49.64 -29.16
C THR A 1083 -21.00 -49.61 -28.02
N SER A 1084 -20.45 -50.77 -27.61
CA SER A 1084 -19.67 -50.96 -26.36
C SER A 1084 -18.12 -51.02 -26.47
N TRP A 1085 -17.40 -50.66 -25.39
CA TRP A 1085 -16.13 -51.23 -24.87
C TRP A 1085 -16.03 -50.92 -23.35
N LEU A 1086 -15.45 -51.70 -22.41
CA LEU A 1086 -14.11 -52.36 -22.26
C LEU A 1086 -12.96 -51.34 -22.09
N VAL A 1087 -11.93 -51.48 -21.22
CA VAL A 1087 -11.35 -52.62 -20.45
C VAL A 1087 -10.96 -52.18 -19.00
N ALA A 1088 -10.51 -53.10 -18.13
CA ALA A 1088 -10.05 -52.86 -16.74
C ALA A 1088 -8.51 -52.92 -16.53
N LEU A 1089 -8.08 -52.49 -15.33
CA LEU A 1089 -6.85 -52.86 -14.58
C LEU A 1089 -5.42 -52.51 -15.10
N GLY A 1090 -4.64 -51.88 -14.21
CA GLY A 1090 -3.16 -51.78 -14.23
C GLY A 1090 -2.61 -50.34 -14.16
N ALA A 1091 -1.35 -50.07 -13.75
CA ALA A 1091 -0.39 -50.86 -12.98
C ALA A 1091 0.82 -49.98 -12.53
N ILE A 1092 1.34 -50.20 -11.31
CA ILE A 1092 2.77 -50.13 -10.87
C ILE A 1092 3.64 -48.93 -11.33
N PHE A 1093 4.19 -48.13 -10.38
CA PHE A 1093 5.66 -48.05 -10.14
C PHE A 1093 6.12 -47.33 -8.85
N THR A 1094 7.25 -47.80 -8.31
CA THR A 1094 8.17 -47.20 -7.32
C THR A 1094 8.91 -45.96 -7.89
N ALA A 1095 9.67 -45.12 -7.17
CA ALA A 1095 10.63 -45.29 -6.06
C ALA A 1095 10.71 -43.98 -5.19
N MET A 1096 11.08 -43.95 -3.90
CA MET A 1096 12.46 -44.03 -3.31
C MET A 1096 13.41 -42.94 -3.88
N VAL A 1097 14.21 -42.17 -3.11
CA VAL A 1097 14.82 -42.34 -1.76
C VAL A 1097 15.03 -40.98 -1.04
N GLY A 1098 14.94 -40.95 0.30
CA GLY A 1098 15.71 -40.01 1.15
C GLY A 1098 14.92 -38.83 1.77
N SER A 1099 15.23 -38.33 2.98
CA SER A 1099 16.22 -38.82 3.97
C SER A 1099 15.87 -38.45 5.42
N LEU A 1100 15.75 -39.49 6.25
CA LEU A 1100 16.30 -39.65 7.62
C LEU A 1100 15.89 -38.71 8.79
N PHE A 1101 15.53 -39.38 9.89
CA PHE A 1101 15.57 -38.96 11.31
C PHE A 1101 14.64 -37.79 11.74
N PHE A 1102 13.58 -37.97 12.55
CA PHE A 1102 13.45 -38.62 13.89
C PHE A 1102 14.49 -38.03 14.90
N TRP A 1103 14.15 -37.60 16.12
CA TRP A 1103 13.14 -38.12 17.04
C TRP A 1103 12.95 -37.19 18.27
N LYS A 1104 11.76 -37.21 18.91
CA LYS A 1104 11.55 -36.99 20.36
C LYS A 1104 11.81 -35.57 20.94
N ASN A 1105 11.31 -35.19 22.14
CA ASN A 1105 10.33 -35.83 23.03
C ASN A 1105 9.49 -34.81 23.86
N LYS A 1106 8.18 -34.99 23.83
CA LYS A 1106 7.20 -34.94 24.93
C LYS A 1106 7.73 -34.75 26.38
N SER A 1107 7.42 -33.60 26.98
CA SER A 1107 6.92 -33.39 28.37
C SER A 1107 6.15 -32.05 28.39
N LYS A 1108 4.96 -31.91 29.00
CA LYS A 1108 4.68 -31.78 30.45
C LYS A 1108 5.64 -30.77 31.13
N LYS A 1109 5.17 -29.78 31.89
CA LYS A 1109 3.89 -29.59 32.63
C LYS A 1109 3.54 -28.07 32.69
N GLU A 1110 2.47 -27.73 33.42
CA GLU A 1110 2.16 -26.47 34.17
C GLU A 1110 3.07 -25.22 33.99
N GLU A 1111 2.59 -23.96 34.03
CA GLU A 1111 1.43 -23.42 34.77
C GLU A 1111 0.98 -22.04 34.18
N GLU A 1112 0.05 -21.34 34.84
CA GLU A 1112 -0.59 -20.08 34.41
C GLU A 1112 0.39 -18.93 34.04
N LYS A 1113 0.25 -18.35 32.82
CA LYS A 1113 -0.22 -16.97 32.60
C LYS A 1113 -0.28 -16.54 31.14
#